data_AF-A0A925RFE1-F1
#
_entry.id   AF-A0A925RFE1-F1
#
_cell.length_a   1.000
_cell.length_b   1.000
_cell.length_c   1.000
_cell.angle_alpha   90.00
_cell.angle_beta   90.00
_cell.angle_gamma   90.00
#
_symmetry.space_group_name_H-M   'P 1'
#
loop_
_entity.id
_entity.type
_entity.pdbx_description
1 polymer ?
#
loop_
_entity_poly.entity_id
_entity_poly.type
_entity_poly.pdbx_seq_one_letter_code
_entity_poly.pdbx_strand_id
1 'polypeptide(L)'
;MGILIAASSRSAVSRPFYSLLLLLAWVVLTLTSLPQPLGAAIAQPDRVPLTLELLQERLKNPLQSDGVRILDLSRLTIDLRPENAAFLDQFYGLVRGQLQRPGTPVGLDLSYSQIQGEFKISQLGLRAPLYGESLSPIFTPAEQKQLQRDRRLLSRLSTLSQSLLSTPNAGIQPAPLQITVFRGPLKLIQTRFTGLADFTNTFFLNRVEAQSVQFAQLADWSQARLSQNANFAGAIFERDARFRSSIFFAKTEFTQTQWRGAVNFQNSEFQATANFNQALFQQPTNFTRVQWLGNADFAQAHWQDQAIFTKGTFNQSFFLTDAVFEKTVLFREAQFNRPVNLRGASILDRAEFGYTGFAKGAYLNVPGLRFDSDRAKIIGNPGQISRVISVPTLQGNENLLRELVRNFRRLEQIPDANQLEYMRERLRLRELRQQLVGININTAPVTQLVDVGFSKKQAEAIAQRRLQQPFRSTADLLIVGSVDLATYINVRDRIIAKEAVSPSLEALNRISAGLSWLGLSQLLLLTRYGTDFWLIFGVGLVASAYFGVLFWLVDRWRRIMPKPILPTVSETVWVLSLFSALSLWGLISIFRAADRPWLTLSSIGALIIPIPVLLLVRLYQVGRYHPLMDVSYFTEEGTLRQLRILIGRLPTIPRYELFRERYIPLLWDRRWSWLNYFDFSLNNLLKFGFNDIRLRDEHLPGLITVLVWYQWALGILYIALLLWTLSRTIPGLNLLIYFK
;
A
#
# COMPACT_ATOMS: atom_id res chain seq x y z
N MET A 1 23.36 -1.32 70.31
CA MET A 1 23.75 0.07 69.96
C MET A 1 23.43 0.25 68.49
N GLY A 2 22.27 0.78 68.13
CA GLY A 2 21.99 2.22 67.99
C GLY A 2 22.37 2.64 66.57
N ILE A 3 21.45 2.90 65.64
CA ILE A 3 20.73 4.17 65.37
C ILE A 3 19.93 3.89 64.05
N LEU A 4 18.59 3.98 64.02
CA LEU A 4 17.76 5.09 63.48
C LEU A 4 17.97 5.30 61.95
N ILE A 5 17.01 5.39 61.00
CA ILE A 5 15.61 5.84 60.90
C ILE A 5 15.10 5.39 59.50
N ALA A 6 13.90 4.80 59.39
CA ALA A 6 12.66 5.36 58.76
C ALA A 6 12.81 5.97 57.33
N ALA A 7 11.86 5.97 56.41
CA ALA A 7 10.54 5.38 56.22
C ALA A 7 10.06 5.80 54.80
N SER A 8 9.12 5.04 54.22
CA SER A 8 8.23 5.42 53.10
C SER A 8 8.91 5.68 51.73
N SER A 9 8.41 5.21 50.60
CA SER A 9 7.03 5.39 50.14
C SER A 9 6.74 4.50 48.93
N ARG A 10 5.46 4.10 48.82
CA ARG A 10 4.89 3.36 47.70
C ARG A 10 4.84 4.27 46.46
N SER A 11 5.28 3.78 45.30
CA SER A 11 4.90 4.30 43.97
C SER A 11 4.37 3.12 43.15
N ALA A 12 3.06 2.87 43.03
CA ALA A 12 2.02 3.70 42.42
C ALA A 12 2.20 3.98 40.92
N VAL A 13 2.67 3.01 40.12
CA VAL A 13 2.49 3.04 38.65
C VAL A 13 2.34 1.60 38.11
N SER A 14 1.13 1.06 38.13
CA SER A 14 0.74 -0.12 37.33
C SER A 14 -0.73 -0.51 37.51
N ARG A 15 -1.42 0.06 38.51
CA ARG A 15 -2.82 -0.25 38.77
C ARG A 15 -3.84 0.29 37.76
N PRO A 16 -3.69 1.44 37.06
CA PRO A 16 -4.75 1.89 36.16
C PRO A 16 -4.82 1.07 34.86
N PHE A 17 -3.72 0.44 34.43
CA PHE A 17 -3.71 -0.32 33.17
C PHE A 17 -4.32 -1.70 33.32
N TYR A 18 -4.00 -2.40 34.42
CA TYR A 18 -4.65 -3.67 34.76
C TYR A 18 -6.09 -3.47 35.22
N SER A 19 -6.42 -2.38 35.92
CA SER A 19 -7.81 -2.10 36.25
C SER A 19 -8.61 -1.68 35.02
N LEU A 20 -8.03 -1.00 34.01
CA LEU A 20 -8.70 -0.68 32.74
C LEU A 20 -8.81 -1.91 31.83
N LEU A 21 -7.84 -2.81 31.81
CA LEU A 21 -7.93 -4.10 31.11
C LEU A 21 -8.90 -5.05 31.80
N LEU A 22 -8.98 -5.04 33.14
CA LEU A 22 -10.01 -5.75 33.88
C LEU A 22 -11.36 -5.08 33.74
N LEU A 23 -11.47 -3.75 33.63
CA LEU A 23 -12.74 -3.07 33.34
C LEU A 23 -13.17 -3.31 31.90
N LEU A 24 -12.26 -3.35 30.92
CA LEU A 24 -12.55 -3.68 29.53
C LEU A 24 -12.87 -5.16 29.39
N ALA A 25 -12.16 -6.06 30.08
CA ALA A 25 -12.48 -7.48 30.12
C ALA A 25 -13.78 -7.73 30.88
N TRP A 26 -14.10 -6.97 31.93
CA TRP A 26 -15.36 -7.06 32.67
C TRP A 26 -16.51 -6.38 31.92
N VAL A 27 -16.29 -5.31 31.16
CA VAL A 27 -17.27 -4.73 30.22
C VAL A 27 -17.52 -5.67 29.06
N VAL A 28 -16.49 -6.32 28.50
CA VAL A 28 -16.65 -7.36 27.47
C VAL A 28 -17.30 -8.62 28.04
N LEU A 29 -16.92 -9.07 29.25
CA LEU A 29 -17.57 -10.22 29.90
C LEU A 29 -19.01 -9.91 30.26
N THR A 30 -19.34 -8.75 30.85
CA THR A 30 -20.72 -8.33 31.16
C THR A 30 -21.56 -8.06 29.91
N LEU A 31 -20.97 -7.62 28.79
CA LEU A 31 -21.64 -7.54 27.49
C LEU A 31 -21.86 -8.93 26.86
N THR A 32 -21.07 -9.94 27.21
CA THR A 32 -21.24 -11.35 26.77
C THR A 32 -21.97 -12.25 27.78
N SER A 33 -22.20 -11.77 29.01
CA SER A 33 -22.76 -12.54 30.14
C SER A 33 -24.02 -11.91 30.74
N LEU A 34 -24.62 -10.92 30.09
CA LEU A 34 -26.05 -10.68 30.29
C LEU A 34 -26.77 -11.99 29.95
N PRO A 35 -27.63 -12.54 30.84
CA PRO A 35 -28.49 -13.62 30.43
C PRO A 35 -29.18 -13.15 29.17
N GLN A 36 -28.97 -13.88 28.06
CA GLN A 36 -29.79 -13.64 26.88
C GLN A 36 -31.23 -13.63 27.38
N PRO A 37 -32.05 -12.61 27.06
CA PRO A 37 -33.46 -12.79 27.24
C PRO A 37 -33.80 -14.03 26.41
N LEU A 38 -34.12 -15.14 27.08
CA LEU A 38 -34.92 -16.23 26.54
C LEU A 38 -35.91 -15.58 25.61
N GLY A 39 -35.75 -15.83 24.30
CA GLY A 39 -36.19 -14.95 23.23
C GLY A 39 -37.41 -14.14 23.63
N ALA A 40 -37.19 -12.87 23.98
CA ALA A 40 -38.28 -11.91 23.99
C ALA A 40 -38.72 -11.86 22.53
N ALA A 41 -39.74 -12.67 22.22
CA ALA A 41 -40.45 -12.62 20.98
C ALA A 41 -40.81 -11.14 20.81
N ILE A 42 -40.10 -10.46 19.90
CA ILE A 42 -40.59 -9.22 19.33
C ILE A 42 -42.04 -9.54 18.99
N ALA A 43 -42.98 -8.88 19.68
CA ALA A 43 -44.40 -9.12 19.50
C ALA A 43 -44.63 -9.17 17.98
N GLN A 44 -44.89 -10.38 17.48
CA GLN A 44 -45.04 -10.58 16.05
C GLN A 44 -46.28 -9.78 15.69
N PRO A 45 -46.25 -8.93 14.66
CA PRO A 45 -47.49 -8.36 14.16
C PRO A 45 -48.43 -9.53 13.90
N ASP A 46 -49.70 -9.46 14.35
CA ASP A 46 -50.68 -10.51 14.10
C ASP A 46 -50.72 -10.79 12.58
N ARG A 47 -50.08 -11.88 12.17
CA ARG A 47 -50.00 -12.29 10.77
C ARG A 47 -51.18 -13.19 10.49
N VAL A 48 -52.06 -12.73 9.61
CA VAL A 48 -53.21 -13.53 9.17
C VAL A 48 -52.72 -14.69 8.30
N PRO A 49 -53.13 -15.94 8.53
CA PRO A 49 -52.81 -17.05 7.64
C PRO A 49 -53.47 -16.83 6.28
N LEU A 50 -52.72 -17.05 5.19
CA LEU A 50 -53.25 -16.92 3.84
C LEU A 50 -54.14 -18.13 3.51
N THR A 51 -55.46 -17.93 3.55
CA THR A 51 -56.44 -18.89 3.04
C THR A 51 -56.61 -18.78 1.52
N LEU A 52 -57.15 -19.82 0.89
CA LEU A 52 -57.41 -19.81 -0.56
C LEU A 52 -58.39 -18.68 -0.96
N GLU A 53 -59.41 -18.43 -0.13
CA GLU A 53 -60.40 -17.36 -0.34
C GLU A 53 -59.74 -15.98 -0.33
N LEU A 54 -58.89 -15.72 0.68
CA LEU A 54 -58.14 -14.47 0.78
C LEU A 54 -57.18 -14.31 -0.39
N LEU A 55 -56.51 -15.38 -0.83
CA LEU A 55 -55.65 -15.34 -2.01
C LEU A 55 -56.45 -14.95 -3.27
N GLN A 56 -57.61 -15.56 -3.49
CA GLN A 56 -58.48 -15.24 -4.62
C GLN A 56 -59.00 -13.79 -4.58
N GLU A 57 -59.31 -13.28 -3.38
CA GLU A 57 -59.68 -11.88 -3.18
C GLU A 57 -58.54 -10.92 -3.57
N ARG A 58 -57.32 -11.16 -3.07
CA ARG A 58 -56.13 -10.35 -3.38
C ARG A 58 -55.78 -10.38 -4.86
N LEU A 59 -56.00 -11.51 -5.54
CA LEU A 59 -55.76 -11.65 -6.99
C LEU A 59 -56.73 -10.81 -7.84
N LYS A 60 -57.96 -10.57 -7.37
CA LYS A 60 -58.96 -9.75 -8.07
C LYS A 60 -58.62 -8.25 -8.00
N ASN A 61 -58.03 -7.80 -6.89
CA ASN A 61 -57.80 -6.38 -6.58
C ASN A 61 -56.30 -6.06 -6.37
N PRO A 62 -55.45 -6.11 -7.41
CA PRO A 62 -54.04 -5.71 -7.27
C PRO A 62 -53.93 -4.21 -6.98
N LEU A 63 -53.10 -3.86 -5.99
CA LEU A 63 -52.87 -2.47 -5.59
C LEU A 63 -51.99 -1.74 -6.60
N GLN A 64 -52.10 -0.42 -6.68
CA GLN A 64 -51.08 0.41 -7.34
C GLN A 64 -50.06 0.86 -6.30
N SER A 65 -48.78 0.55 -6.53
CA SER A 65 -47.66 1.02 -5.71
C SER A 65 -46.56 1.51 -6.66
N ASP A 66 -46.15 2.78 -6.48
CA ASP A 66 -45.14 3.46 -7.31
C ASP A 66 -45.40 3.35 -8.84
N GLY A 67 -46.66 3.49 -9.26
CA GLY A 67 -47.05 3.45 -10.67
C GLY A 67 -47.06 2.05 -11.31
N VAL A 68 -46.84 0.98 -10.55
CA VAL A 68 -46.92 -0.41 -11.01
C VAL A 68 -48.00 -1.16 -10.24
N ARG A 69 -48.74 -2.05 -10.92
CA ARG A 69 -49.68 -2.94 -10.23
C ARG A 69 -48.91 -3.98 -9.42
N ILE A 70 -49.28 -4.21 -8.17
CA ILE A 70 -48.62 -5.15 -7.28
C ILE A 70 -49.64 -6.10 -6.67
N LEU A 71 -49.34 -7.40 -6.70
CA LEU A 71 -50.07 -8.40 -5.95
C LEU A 71 -49.63 -8.32 -4.50
N ASP A 72 -50.47 -7.74 -3.66
CA ASP A 72 -50.19 -7.54 -2.24
C ASP A 72 -50.51 -8.79 -1.42
N LEU A 73 -49.47 -9.52 -1.03
CA LEU A 73 -49.47 -10.62 -0.08
C LEU A 73 -48.61 -10.28 1.16
N SER A 74 -48.56 -8.99 1.53
CA SER A 74 -47.83 -8.50 2.70
C SER A 74 -48.55 -8.81 4.02
N ARG A 75 -47.78 -8.92 5.12
CA ARG A 75 -48.25 -9.19 6.49
C ARG A 75 -49.02 -10.50 6.67
N LEU A 76 -48.71 -11.52 5.87
CA LEU A 76 -49.39 -12.82 5.89
C LEU A 76 -48.49 -13.95 6.36
N THR A 77 -49.10 -15.05 6.84
CA THR A 77 -48.41 -16.33 6.97
C THR A 77 -48.79 -17.22 5.79
N ILE A 78 -47.82 -17.57 4.94
CA ILE A 78 -48.00 -18.37 3.73
C ILE A 78 -47.38 -19.74 3.98
N ASP A 79 -48.21 -20.79 4.05
CA ASP A 79 -47.77 -22.16 4.32
C ASP A 79 -47.57 -22.95 3.02
N LEU A 80 -46.30 -23.04 2.57
CA LEU A 80 -45.86 -23.80 1.41
C LEU A 80 -45.10 -25.07 1.82
N ARG A 81 -45.40 -25.63 2.99
CA ARG A 81 -44.78 -26.90 3.40
C ARG A 81 -45.42 -28.09 2.66
N PRO A 82 -44.70 -29.20 2.46
CA PRO A 82 -45.24 -30.38 1.76
C PRO A 82 -46.49 -30.98 2.39
N GLU A 83 -46.70 -30.78 3.71
CA GLU A 83 -47.91 -31.23 4.40
C GLU A 83 -49.18 -30.51 3.91
N ASN A 84 -49.03 -29.35 3.27
CA ASN A 84 -50.12 -28.58 2.65
C ASN A 84 -49.98 -28.53 1.11
N ALA A 85 -49.69 -29.67 0.49
CA ALA A 85 -49.44 -29.78 -0.96
C ALA A 85 -50.59 -29.24 -1.83
N ALA A 86 -51.85 -29.43 -1.40
CA ALA A 86 -53.01 -28.95 -2.16
C ALA A 86 -53.05 -27.42 -2.26
N PHE A 87 -52.79 -26.71 -1.15
CA PHE A 87 -52.68 -25.25 -1.16
C PHE A 87 -51.43 -24.79 -1.91
N LEU A 88 -50.31 -25.49 -1.76
CA LEU A 88 -49.05 -25.18 -2.45
C LEU A 88 -49.23 -25.14 -3.97
N ASP A 89 -49.83 -26.18 -4.57
CA ASP A 89 -50.06 -26.26 -6.01
C ASP A 89 -51.02 -25.16 -6.49
N GLN A 90 -52.09 -24.90 -5.72
CA GLN A 90 -53.04 -23.83 -6.01
C GLN A 90 -52.39 -22.45 -5.90
N PHE A 91 -51.56 -22.23 -4.88
CA PHE A 91 -50.83 -20.97 -4.67
C PHE A 91 -49.94 -20.66 -5.87
N TYR A 92 -49.05 -21.57 -6.26
CA TYR A 92 -48.18 -21.36 -7.41
C TYR A 92 -48.99 -21.23 -8.70
N GLY A 93 -50.03 -22.04 -8.90
CA GLY A 93 -50.90 -21.97 -10.08
C GLY A 93 -51.61 -20.62 -10.25
N LEU A 94 -52.26 -20.14 -9.19
CA LEU A 94 -53.03 -18.89 -9.19
C LEU A 94 -52.14 -17.65 -9.27
N VAL A 95 -51.07 -17.60 -8.47
CA VAL A 95 -50.12 -16.47 -8.48
C VAL A 95 -49.40 -16.40 -9.83
N ARG A 96 -48.95 -17.54 -10.37
CA ARG A 96 -48.39 -17.60 -11.72
C ARG A 96 -49.37 -17.08 -12.77
N GLY A 97 -50.63 -17.50 -12.71
CA GLY A 97 -51.68 -17.06 -13.63
C GLY A 97 -51.93 -15.54 -13.62
N GLN A 98 -51.61 -14.85 -12.52
CA GLN A 98 -51.68 -13.39 -12.43
C GLN A 98 -50.41 -12.71 -12.94
N LEU A 99 -49.23 -13.21 -12.54
CA LEU A 99 -47.94 -12.60 -12.87
C LEU A 99 -47.56 -12.77 -14.35
N GLN A 100 -48.08 -13.81 -15.00
CA GLN A 100 -47.78 -14.15 -16.40
C GLN A 100 -48.77 -13.57 -17.41
N ARG A 101 -49.72 -12.72 -16.99
CA ARG A 101 -50.70 -12.12 -17.91
C ARG A 101 -50.02 -11.20 -18.94
N PRO A 102 -50.48 -11.21 -20.21
CA PRO A 102 -50.03 -10.25 -21.20
C PRO A 102 -50.44 -8.83 -20.81
N GLY A 103 -49.62 -7.84 -21.17
CA GLY A 103 -49.86 -6.43 -20.84
C GLY A 103 -48.92 -5.90 -19.75
N THR A 104 -49.43 -5.03 -18.87
CA THR A 104 -48.62 -4.38 -17.82
C THR A 104 -48.16 -5.39 -16.78
N PRO A 105 -46.85 -5.44 -16.45
CA PRO A 105 -46.32 -6.40 -15.50
C PRO A 105 -46.86 -6.11 -14.10
N VAL A 106 -47.23 -7.18 -13.39
CA VAL A 106 -47.67 -7.13 -11.99
C VAL A 106 -46.51 -7.55 -11.11
N GLY A 107 -46.20 -6.76 -10.08
CA GLY A 107 -45.23 -7.11 -9.05
C GLY A 107 -45.78 -8.04 -7.98
N LEU A 108 -44.92 -8.52 -7.11
CA LEU A 108 -45.27 -9.35 -5.96
C LEU A 108 -44.75 -8.69 -4.68
N ASP A 109 -45.66 -8.41 -3.75
CA ASP A 109 -45.31 -7.90 -2.42
C ASP A 109 -45.55 -8.99 -1.36
N LEU A 110 -44.47 -9.41 -0.70
CA LEU A 110 -44.47 -10.35 0.42
C LEU A 110 -43.95 -9.68 1.69
N SER A 111 -43.91 -8.35 1.73
CA SER A 111 -43.30 -7.59 2.83
C SER A 111 -43.97 -7.93 4.17
N TYR A 112 -43.20 -8.01 5.26
CA TYR A 112 -43.65 -8.34 6.61
C TYR A 112 -44.28 -9.74 6.76
N SER A 113 -44.29 -10.56 5.70
CA SER A 113 -44.89 -11.90 5.69
C SER A 113 -43.94 -12.98 6.20
N GLN A 114 -44.51 -14.12 6.61
CA GLN A 114 -43.79 -15.34 6.93
C GLN A 114 -44.09 -16.41 5.90
N ILE A 115 -43.05 -16.95 5.27
CA ILE A 115 -43.17 -18.00 4.25
C ILE A 115 -42.61 -19.28 4.84
N GLN A 116 -43.50 -20.26 5.01
CA GLN A 116 -43.16 -21.57 5.56
C GLN A 116 -42.98 -22.57 4.42
N GLY A 117 -42.01 -23.48 4.53
CA GLY A 117 -41.69 -24.42 3.46
C GLY A 117 -40.78 -23.83 2.38
N GLU A 118 -40.66 -24.54 1.27
CA GLU A 118 -39.74 -24.18 0.17
C GLU A 118 -40.40 -23.17 -0.78
N PHE A 119 -39.73 -22.03 -0.97
CA PHE A 119 -40.17 -20.99 -1.89
C PHE A 119 -39.35 -21.03 -3.18
N LYS A 120 -40.00 -21.26 -4.33
CA LYS A 120 -39.39 -21.34 -5.66
C LYS A 120 -39.89 -20.24 -6.57
N ILE A 121 -39.10 -19.17 -6.76
CA ILE A 121 -39.47 -18.09 -7.69
C ILE A 121 -39.55 -18.60 -9.14
N SER A 122 -38.81 -19.66 -9.44
CA SER A 122 -38.73 -20.28 -10.77
C SER A 122 -40.09 -20.80 -11.27
N GLN A 123 -41.01 -21.12 -10.34
CA GLN A 123 -42.37 -21.55 -10.66
C GLN A 123 -43.33 -20.37 -10.96
N LEU A 124 -42.96 -19.15 -10.57
CA LEU A 124 -43.79 -17.95 -10.76
C LEU A 124 -43.42 -17.19 -12.04
N GLY A 125 -42.15 -17.21 -12.44
CA GLY A 125 -41.67 -16.49 -13.63
C GLY A 125 -41.90 -17.22 -14.96
N LEU A 126 -41.80 -16.46 -16.05
CA LEU A 126 -41.96 -16.95 -17.42
C LEU A 126 -40.69 -17.65 -17.90
N ARG A 127 -40.81 -18.83 -18.51
CA ARG A 127 -39.66 -19.48 -19.15
C ARG A 127 -39.36 -18.82 -20.50
N ALA A 128 -38.13 -18.39 -20.70
CA ALA A 128 -37.66 -17.82 -21.96
C ALA A 128 -36.29 -18.42 -22.34
N PRO A 129 -36.04 -18.72 -23.62
CA PRO A 129 -34.74 -19.24 -24.07
C PRO A 129 -33.69 -18.13 -23.98
N LEU A 130 -32.51 -18.36 -23.40
CA LEU A 130 -31.45 -17.35 -23.25
C LEU A 130 -30.86 -16.89 -24.60
N TYR A 131 -30.79 -17.80 -25.58
CA TYR A 131 -30.26 -17.59 -26.93
C TYR A 131 -31.38 -17.68 -27.98
N GLY A 132 -31.22 -16.99 -29.11
CA GLY A 132 -32.21 -16.91 -30.20
C GLY A 132 -32.89 -15.54 -30.31
N GLU A 133 -33.45 -15.25 -31.49
CA GLU A 133 -34.01 -13.93 -31.82
C GLU A 133 -35.48 -13.75 -31.38
N SER A 134 -36.25 -14.83 -31.26
CA SER A 134 -37.68 -14.76 -30.92
C SER A 134 -37.90 -14.74 -29.40
N LEU A 135 -38.18 -13.56 -28.86
CA LEU A 135 -38.73 -13.41 -27.53
C LEU A 135 -40.23 -13.71 -27.52
N SER A 136 -40.74 -14.24 -26.40
CA SER A 136 -42.18 -14.46 -26.23
C SER A 136 -42.97 -13.16 -26.45
N PRO A 137 -44.07 -13.18 -27.21
CA PRO A 137 -44.90 -11.99 -27.46
C PRO A 137 -45.58 -11.47 -26.18
N ILE A 138 -45.53 -12.24 -25.08
CA ILE A 138 -46.05 -11.83 -23.77
C ILE A 138 -45.27 -10.65 -23.16
N PHE A 139 -44.00 -10.48 -23.55
CA PHE A 139 -43.17 -9.36 -23.11
C PHE A 139 -43.55 -8.09 -23.87
N THR A 140 -43.68 -6.98 -23.16
CA THR A 140 -43.89 -5.65 -23.75
C THR A 140 -42.68 -5.24 -24.61
N PRO A 141 -42.83 -4.33 -25.58
CA PRO A 141 -41.70 -3.87 -26.41
C PRO A 141 -40.53 -3.29 -25.60
N ALA A 142 -40.81 -2.66 -24.45
CA ALA A 142 -39.77 -2.16 -23.54
C ALA A 142 -39.01 -3.31 -22.86
N GLU A 143 -39.71 -4.32 -22.35
CA GLU A 143 -39.10 -5.52 -21.74
C GLU A 143 -38.31 -6.32 -22.77
N GLN A 144 -38.80 -6.45 -24.00
CA GLN A 144 -38.07 -7.10 -25.08
C GLN A 144 -36.75 -6.39 -25.36
N LYS A 145 -36.77 -5.05 -25.47
CA LYS A 145 -35.56 -4.24 -25.66
C LYS A 145 -34.59 -4.37 -24.48
N GLN A 146 -35.08 -4.36 -23.25
CA GLN A 146 -34.25 -4.54 -22.05
C GLN A 146 -33.63 -5.94 -22.00
N LEU A 147 -34.44 -6.99 -22.17
CA LEU A 147 -33.98 -8.37 -22.16
C LEU A 147 -33.01 -8.65 -23.32
N GLN A 148 -33.22 -8.10 -24.52
CA GLN A 148 -32.27 -8.18 -25.63
C GLN A 148 -30.96 -7.45 -25.31
N ARG A 149 -31.03 -6.25 -24.73
CA ARG A 149 -29.84 -5.49 -24.31
C ARG A 149 -29.01 -6.31 -23.32
N ASP A 150 -29.66 -6.84 -22.29
CA ASP A 150 -28.99 -7.56 -21.23
C ASP A 150 -28.46 -8.91 -21.74
N ARG A 151 -29.21 -9.63 -22.61
CA ARG A 151 -28.72 -10.83 -23.31
C ARG A 151 -27.51 -10.58 -24.19
N ARG A 152 -27.49 -9.47 -24.95
CA ARG A 152 -26.34 -9.06 -25.75
C ARG A 152 -25.14 -8.70 -24.88
N LEU A 153 -25.38 -8.22 -23.67
CA LEU A 153 -24.34 -7.95 -22.70
C LEU A 153 -23.78 -9.28 -22.18
N LEU A 154 -24.65 -10.19 -21.75
CA LEU A 154 -24.29 -11.55 -21.33
C LEU A 154 -23.51 -12.32 -22.39
N SER A 155 -23.94 -12.26 -23.65
CA SER A 155 -23.22 -12.94 -24.74
C SER A 155 -21.81 -12.37 -24.91
N ARG A 156 -21.66 -11.03 -24.91
CA ARG A 156 -20.35 -10.37 -24.98
C ARG A 156 -19.44 -10.71 -23.80
N LEU A 157 -19.98 -10.76 -22.59
CA LEU A 157 -19.20 -11.16 -21.42
C LEU A 157 -18.77 -12.63 -21.52
N SER A 158 -19.69 -13.50 -21.96
CA SER A 158 -19.38 -14.92 -22.11
C SER A 158 -18.30 -15.16 -23.17
N THR A 159 -18.36 -14.49 -24.32
CA THR A 159 -17.36 -14.60 -25.38
C THR A 159 -16.03 -14.00 -24.97
N LEU A 160 -16.03 -12.86 -24.27
CA LEU A 160 -14.80 -12.29 -23.70
C LEU A 160 -14.16 -13.27 -22.70
N SER A 161 -14.95 -13.89 -21.81
CA SER A 161 -14.41 -14.87 -20.86
C SER A 161 -13.87 -16.14 -21.55
N GLN A 162 -14.54 -16.63 -22.60
CA GLN A 162 -14.08 -17.79 -23.37
C GLN A 162 -12.83 -17.48 -24.18
N SER A 163 -12.70 -16.26 -24.71
CA SER A 163 -11.50 -15.82 -25.45
C SER A 163 -10.25 -15.72 -24.57
N LEU A 164 -10.44 -15.49 -23.26
CA LEU A 164 -9.36 -15.44 -22.25
C LEU A 164 -9.03 -16.81 -21.65
N LEU A 165 -9.85 -17.83 -21.91
CA LEU A 165 -9.71 -19.22 -21.45
C LEU A 165 -9.54 -20.14 -22.68
N SER A 166 -8.43 -20.01 -23.40
CA SER A 166 -8.16 -20.83 -24.58
C SER A 166 -7.89 -22.30 -24.22
N THR A 167 -8.93 -23.14 -24.32
CA THR A 167 -8.86 -24.45 -24.99
C THR A 167 -10.15 -24.67 -25.78
N PRO A 168 -10.08 -24.90 -27.11
CA PRO A 168 -11.24 -25.09 -27.96
C PRO A 168 -11.73 -26.54 -27.83
N ASN A 169 -12.86 -26.77 -27.16
CA ASN A 169 -13.64 -27.97 -27.43
C ASN A 169 -14.77 -27.62 -28.39
N ALA A 170 -14.54 -28.02 -29.64
CA ALA A 170 -15.48 -27.93 -30.75
C ALA A 170 -16.67 -28.89 -30.53
N GLY A 171 -17.86 -28.47 -30.99
CA GLY A 171 -18.86 -29.41 -31.52
C GLY A 171 -20.18 -29.57 -30.76
N ILE A 172 -20.36 -29.03 -29.56
CA ILE A 172 -21.66 -29.13 -28.86
C ILE A 172 -22.39 -27.79 -28.99
N GLN A 173 -23.43 -27.73 -29.84
CA GLN A 173 -24.43 -26.67 -29.76
C GLN A 173 -24.99 -26.68 -28.32
N PRO A 174 -24.82 -25.62 -27.52
CA PRO A 174 -25.39 -25.60 -26.19
C PRO A 174 -26.91 -25.68 -26.33
N ALA A 175 -27.52 -26.68 -25.68
CA ALA A 175 -28.97 -26.73 -25.51
C ALA A 175 -29.48 -25.34 -25.06
N PRO A 176 -30.63 -24.86 -25.54
CA PRO A 176 -31.11 -23.53 -25.21
C PRO A 176 -31.32 -23.45 -23.70
N LEU A 177 -30.36 -22.84 -22.99
CA LEU A 177 -30.46 -22.54 -21.57
C LEU A 177 -31.75 -21.73 -21.38
N GLN A 178 -32.78 -22.34 -20.80
CA GLN A 178 -34.00 -21.62 -20.45
C GLN A 178 -33.74 -20.84 -19.17
N ILE A 179 -34.08 -19.57 -19.18
CA ILE A 179 -34.07 -18.70 -18.00
C ILE A 179 -35.50 -18.46 -17.56
N THR A 180 -35.71 -18.35 -16.25
CA THR A 180 -36.97 -17.85 -15.72
C THR A 180 -36.93 -16.32 -15.72
N VAL A 181 -37.97 -15.64 -16.18
CA VAL A 181 -38.05 -14.18 -16.24
C VAL A 181 -39.16 -13.70 -15.31
N PHE A 182 -38.78 -12.88 -14.33
CA PHE A 182 -39.70 -12.22 -13.41
C PHE A 182 -39.83 -10.75 -13.81
N ARG A 183 -41.04 -10.34 -14.21
CA ARG A 183 -41.29 -9.06 -14.91
C ARG A 183 -41.52 -7.89 -13.97
N GLY A 184 -42.33 -8.08 -12.93
CA GLY A 184 -42.70 -7.02 -11.97
C GLY A 184 -41.69 -6.85 -10.83
N PRO A 185 -41.85 -5.79 -10.01
CA PRO A 185 -41.04 -5.62 -8.79
C PRO A 185 -41.31 -6.75 -7.79
N LEU A 186 -40.27 -7.17 -7.08
CA LEU A 186 -40.36 -8.15 -6.00
C LEU A 186 -40.03 -7.47 -4.67
N LYS A 187 -41.02 -7.35 -3.79
CA LYS A 187 -40.86 -6.78 -2.44
C LYS A 187 -40.89 -7.90 -1.39
N LEU A 188 -39.83 -7.96 -0.61
CA LEU A 188 -39.53 -8.93 0.46
C LEU A 188 -39.12 -8.20 1.76
N ILE A 189 -39.56 -6.95 1.94
CA ILE A 189 -39.13 -6.10 3.05
C ILE A 189 -39.58 -6.73 4.36
N GLN A 190 -38.66 -7.03 5.28
CA GLN A 190 -38.95 -7.71 6.55
C GLN A 190 -39.70 -9.05 6.40
N THR A 191 -39.60 -9.70 5.23
CA THR A 191 -40.14 -11.04 5.01
C THR A 191 -39.26 -12.07 5.70
N ARG A 192 -39.88 -13.11 6.27
CA ARG A 192 -39.16 -14.23 6.90
C ARG A 192 -39.44 -15.54 6.15
N PHE A 193 -38.42 -16.13 5.56
CA PHE A 193 -38.45 -17.47 5.00
C PHE A 193 -37.99 -18.48 6.04
N THR A 194 -38.87 -19.41 6.43
CA THR A 194 -38.51 -20.46 7.41
C THR A 194 -37.94 -21.72 6.75
N GLY A 195 -38.22 -21.93 5.46
CA GLY A 195 -37.65 -23.00 4.64
C GLY A 195 -36.67 -22.48 3.58
N LEU A 196 -36.29 -23.35 2.64
CA LEU A 196 -35.38 -23.03 1.54
C LEU A 196 -35.99 -21.95 0.64
N ALA A 197 -35.17 -21.01 0.18
CA ALA A 197 -35.59 -19.98 -0.76
C ALA A 197 -34.76 -20.06 -2.05
N ASP A 198 -35.37 -20.53 -3.13
CA ASP A 198 -34.78 -20.75 -4.44
C ASP A 198 -35.15 -19.60 -5.40
N PHE A 199 -34.15 -18.77 -5.69
CA PHE A 199 -34.15 -17.69 -6.66
C PHE A 199 -33.23 -17.99 -7.86
N THR A 200 -32.84 -19.25 -8.04
CA THR A 200 -31.83 -19.63 -9.03
C THR A 200 -32.31 -19.39 -10.46
N ASN A 201 -31.34 -19.14 -11.36
CA ASN A 201 -31.55 -19.01 -12.80
C ASN A 201 -32.71 -18.08 -13.21
N THR A 202 -32.94 -17.03 -12.41
CA THR A 202 -34.06 -16.10 -12.58
C THR A 202 -33.56 -14.72 -12.99
N PHE A 203 -34.20 -14.16 -14.00
CA PHE A 203 -33.96 -12.84 -14.55
C PHE A 203 -35.03 -11.87 -14.03
N PHE A 204 -34.66 -11.03 -13.07
CA PHE A 204 -35.50 -9.97 -12.53
C PHE A 204 -35.37 -8.71 -13.40
N LEU A 205 -36.42 -8.40 -14.17
CA LEU A 205 -36.45 -7.22 -15.04
C LEU A 205 -36.67 -5.91 -14.26
N ASN A 206 -37.20 -6.01 -13.05
CA ASN A 206 -37.52 -4.88 -12.19
C ASN A 206 -36.78 -4.98 -10.84
N ARG A 207 -36.98 -4.00 -9.97
CA ARG A 207 -36.32 -3.90 -8.66
C ARG A 207 -36.66 -5.07 -7.74
N VAL A 208 -35.66 -5.46 -6.94
CA VAL A 208 -35.81 -6.44 -5.84
C VAL A 208 -35.55 -5.69 -4.54
N GLU A 209 -36.57 -5.59 -3.70
CA GLU A 209 -36.56 -4.88 -2.42
C GLU A 209 -36.64 -5.89 -1.28
N ALA A 210 -35.51 -6.27 -0.71
CA ALA A 210 -35.37 -7.28 0.32
C ALA A 210 -34.72 -6.72 1.60
N GLN A 211 -35.05 -5.46 1.94
CA GLN A 211 -34.54 -4.82 3.15
C GLN A 211 -34.98 -5.59 4.39
N SER A 212 -34.03 -5.90 5.28
CA SER A 212 -34.29 -6.65 6.52
C SER A 212 -34.99 -8.00 6.33
N VAL A 213 -34.89 -8.60 5.13
CA VAL A 213 -35.37 -9.97 4.89
C VAL A 213 -34.60 -10.97 5.75
N GLN A 214 -35.26 -12.03 6.22
CA GLN A 214 -34.64 -13.08 7.01
C GLN A 214 -34.80 -14.43 6.31
N PHE A 215 -33.68 -15.09 6.02
CA PHE A 215 -33.63 -16.45 5.51
C PHE A 215 -33.14 -17.40 6.60
N ALA A 216 -34.04 -18.21 7.15
CA ALA A 216 -33.70 -19.16 8.21
C ALA A 216 -32.96 -20.41 7.69
N GLN A 217 -33.07 -20.69 6.39
CA GLN A 217 -32.40 -21.79 5.69
C GLN A 217 -31.63 -21.25 4.48
N LEU A 218 -31.07 -22.14 3.65
CA LEU A 218 -30.33 -21.78 2.45
C LEU A 218 -31.17 -20.87 1.53
N ALA A 219 -30.56 -19.75 1.14
CA ALA A 219 -31.07 -18.86 0.10
C ALA A 219 -30.19 -18.95 -1.15
N ASP A 220 -30.72 -19.51 -2.24
CA ASP A 220 -29.97 -19.73 -3.47
C ASP A 220 -30.39 -18.76 -4.56
N TRP A 221 -29.52 -17.79 -4.83
CA TRP A 221 -29.59 -16.77 -5.88
C TRP A 221 -28.59 -17.08 -7.01
N SER A 222 -28.11 -18.32 -7.12
CA SER A 222 -27.14 -18.70 -8.15
C SER A 222 -27.71 -18.48 -9.55
N GLN A 223 -26.92 -17.86 -10.43
CA GLN A 223 -27.33 -17.49 -11.79
C GLN A 223 -28.53 -16.50 -11.85
N ALA A 224 -28.87 -15.85 -10.74
CA ALA A 224 -29.84 -14.76 -10.75
C ALA A 224 -29.28 -13.55 -11.50
N ARG A 225 -30.14 -12.83 -12.21
CA ARG A 225 -29.79 -11.64 -13.01
C ARG A 225 -30.71 -10.50 -12.60
N LEU A 226 -30.15 -9.45 -12.01
CA LEU A 226 -30.91 -8.33 -11.46
C LEU A 226 -30.65 -7.10 -12.33
N SER A 227 -31.64 -6.77 -13.17
CA SER A 227 -31.51 -5.71 -14.19
C SER A 227 -31.61 -4.30 -13.60
N GLN A 228 -32.40 -4.16 -12.53
CA GLN A 228 -32.60 -2.91 -11.79
C GLN A 228 -32.03 -3.03 -10.37
N ASN A 229 -32.15 -1.96 -9.58
CA ASN A 229 -31.59 -1.90 -8.24
C ASN A 229 -32.07 -3.08 -7.38
N ALA A 230 -31.12 -3.67 -6.65
CA ALA A 230 -31.38 -4.77 -5.72
C ALA A 230 -30.95 -4.33 -4.31
N ASN A 231 -31.89 -4.34 -3.37
CA ASN A 231 -31.66 -3.83 -2.03
C ASN A 231 -31.87 -4.92 -0.98
N PHE A 232 -30.78 -5.41 -0.41
CA PHE A 232 -30.73 -6.38 0.68
C PHE A 232 -30.28 -5.73 2.00
N ALA A 233 -30.39 -4.41 2.15
CA ALA A 233 -29.89 -3.73 3.34
C ALA A 233 -30.52 -4.30 4.63
N GLY A 234 -29.68 -4.65 5.60
CA GLY A 234 -30.10 -5.28 6.86
C GLY A 234 -30.59 -6.73 6.75
N ALA A 235 -30.47 -7.38 5.58
CA ALA A 235 -30.87 -8.78 5.41
C ALA A 235 -30.04 -9.73 6.32
N ILE A 236 -30.68 -10.80 6.78
CA ILE A 236 -30.08 -11.82 7.65
C ILE A 236 -30.18 -13.18 6.98
N PHE A 237 -29.03 -13.81 6.76
CA PHE A 237 -28.90 -15.17 6.25
C PHE A 237 -28.39 -16.06 7.38
N GLU A 238 -29.29 -16.81 8.01
CA GLU A 238 -28.97 -17.69 9.15
C GLU A 238 -28.16 -18.92 8.73
N ARG A 239 -28.30 -19.34 7.47
CA ARG A 239 -27.57 -20.44 6.82
C ARG A 239 -26.86 -19.93 5.57
N ASP A 240 -26.30 -20.85 4.80
CA ASP A 240 -25.53 -20.53 3.59
C ASP A 240 -26.34 -19.68 2.61
N ALA A 241 -25.66 -18.77 1.92
CA ALA A 241 -26.23 -17.95 0.85
C ALA A 241 -25.40 -18.08 -0.42
N ARG A 242 -26.06 -18.40 -1.54
CA ARG A 242 -25.37 -18.66 -2.81
C ARG A 242 -25.77 -17.62 -3.85
N PHE A 243 -24.78 -16.95 -4.41
CA PHE A 243 -24.89 -15.96 -5.50
C PHE A 243 -23.93 -16.34 -6.63
N ARG A 244 -23.68 -17.64 -6.81
CA ARG A 244 -22.70 -18.12 -7.78
C ARG A 244 -23.15 -17.74 -9.18
N SER A 245 -22.26 -17.13 -9.96
CA SER A 245 -22.56 -16.71 -11.33
C SER A 245 -23.79 -15.80 -11.47
N SER A 246 -24.16 -15.07 -10.40
CA SER A 246 -25.19 -14.05 -10.45
C SER A 246 -24.66 -12.76 -11.07
N ILE A 247 -25.53 -11.95 -11.66
CA ILE A 247 -25.15 -10.71 -12.36
C ILE A 247 -26.05 -9.58 -11.90
N PHE A 248 -25.44 -8.50 -11.44
CA PHE A 248 -26.10 -7.29 -10.97
C PHE A 248 -25.80 -6.16 -11.96
N PHE A 249 -26.78 -5.80 -12.79
CA PHE A 249 -26.61 -4.76 -13.82
C PHE A 249 -26.66 -3.35 -13.25
N ALA A 250 -27.43 -3.15 -12.17
CA ALA A 250 -27.62 -1.87 -11.51
C ALA A 250 -27.06 -1.89 -10.07
N LYS A 251 -27.27 -0.78 -9.34
CA LYS A 251 -26.73 -0.60 -7.99
C LYS A 251 -27.27 -1.69 -7.05
N THR A 252 -26.37 -2.29 -6.25
CA THR A 252 -26.75 -3.30 -5.28
C THR A 252 -26.37 -2.89 -3.86
N GLU A 253 -27.31 -3.00 -2.94
CA GLU A 253 -27.13 -2.62 -1.53
C GLU A 253 -27.18 -3.87 -0.64
N PHE A 254 -26.08 -4.16 0.04
CA PHE A 254 -25.91 -5.15 1.10
C PHE A 254 -25.44 -4.50 2.41
N THR A 255 -25.75 -3.21 2.58
CA THR A 255 -25.41 -2.44 3.79
C THR A 255 -25.98 -3.12 5.04
N GLN A 256 -25.18 -3.29 6.09
CA GLN A 256 -25.57 -3.92 7.37
C GLN A 256 -26.14 -5.35 7.24
N THR A 257 -25.80 -6.06 6.17
CA THR A 257 -26.20 -7.46 6.00
C THR A 257 -25.46 -8.37 6.97
N GLN A 258 -26.15 -9.38 7.50
CA GLN A 258 -25.58 -10.39 8.39
C GLN A 258 -25.59 -11.75 7.70
N TRP A 259 -24.39 -12.26 7.43
CA TRP A 259 -24.16 -13.57 6.85
C TRP A 259 -23.66 -14.50 7.94
N ARG A 260 -24.57 -15.27 8.54
CA ARG A 260 -24.25 -16.22 9.61
C ARG A 260 -23.78 -17.57 9.07
N GLY A 261 -24.24 -17.94 7.86
CA GLY A 261 -23.70 -19.06 7.08
C GLY A 261 -22.67 -18.64 6.05
N ALA A 262 -22.10 -19.61 5.34
CA ALA A 262 -21.09 -19.34 4.30
C ALA A 262 -21.71 -18.65 3.08
N VAL A 263 -20.95 -17.77 2.43
CA VAL A 263 -21.44 -17.00 1.28
C VAL A 263 -20.60 -17.25 0.05
N ASN A 264 -21.27 -17.51 -1.08
CA ASN A 264 -20.59 -17.82 -2.34
C ASN A 264 -21.03 -16.91 -3.49
N PHE A 265 -20.19 -15.94 -3.82
CA PHE A 265 -20.29 -15.03 -4.97
C PHE A 265 -19.36 -15.44 -6.12
N GLN A 266 -18.90 -16.69 -6.18
CA GLN A 266 -17.95 -17.14 -7.18
C GLN A 266 -18.46 -16.88 -8.61
N ASN A 267 -17.60 -16.34 -9.47
CA ASN A 267 -17.91 -15.95 -10.85
C ASN A 267 -19.09 -14.97 -10.99
N SER A 268 -19.49 -14.26 -9.92
CA SER A 268 -20.52 -13.21 -10.01
C SER A 268 -19.97 -11.92 -10.63
N GLU A 269 -20.87 -11.08 -11.11
CA GLU A 269 -20.52 -9.81 -11.74
C GLU A 269 -21.38 -8.66 -11.21
N PHE A 270 -20.72 -7.54 -10.90
CA PHE A 270 -21.34 -6.28 -10.48
C PHE A 270 -21.01 -5.18 -11.49
N GLN A 271 -21.99 -4.81 -12.30
CA GLN A 271 -21.78 -3.80 -13.36
C GLN A 271 -21.78 -2.37 -12.84
N ALA A 272 -22.59 -2.12 -11.82
CA ALA A 272 -22.65 -0.85 -11.10
C ALA A 272 -22.03 -1.00 -9.70
N THR A 273 -22.15 0.06 -8.90
CA THR A 273 -21.62 0.06 -7.53
C THR A 273 -22.36 -0.95 -6.66
N ALA A 274 -21.58 -1.72 -5.90
CA ALA A 274 -22.07 -2.67 -4.91
C ALA A 274 -21.58 -2.26 -3.52
N ASN A 275 -22.52 -2.10 -2.59
CA ASN A 275 -22.25 -1.55 -1.27
C ASN A 275 -22.52 -2.61 -0.19
N PHE A 276 -21.48 -3.00 0.53
CA PHE A 276 -21.46 -3.95 1.64
C PHE A 276 -21.04 -3.25 2.95
N ASN A 277 -21.30 -1.95 3.08
CA ASN A 277 -20.88 -1.19 4.25
C ASN A 277 -21.47 -1.78 5.53
N GLN A 278 -20.63 -1.95 6.55
CA GLN A 278 -21.00 -2.55 7.83
C GLN A 278 -21.59 -3.97 7.72
N ALA A 279 -21.31 -4.70 6.63
CA ALA A 279 -21.72 -6.10 6.51
C ALA A 279 -20.90 -6.99 7.46
N LEU A 280 -21.56 -7.98 8.06
CA LEU A 280 -20.96 -8.96 8.97
C LEU A 280 -20.93 -10.33 8.30
N PHE A 281 -19.74 -10.90 8.13
CA PHE A 281 -19.50 -12.23 7.59
C PHE A 281 -18.95 -13.13 8.69
N GLN A 282 -19.77 -14.04 9.22
CA GLN A 282 -19.39 -14.91 10.34
C GLN A 282 -18.70 -16.21 9.89
N GLN A 283 -18.85 -16.56 8.61
CA GLN A 283 -18.35 -17.79 8.00
C GLN A 283 -17.61 -17.47 6.69
N PRO A 284 -16.89 -18.44 6.09
CA PRO A 284 -16.09 -18.19 4.91
C PRO A 284 -16.87 -17.55 3.76
N THR A 285 -16.27 -16.54 3.14
CA THR A 285 -16.86 -15.80 2.02
C THR A 285 -16.02 -15.97 0.76
N ASN A 286 -16.65 -16.45 -0.31
CA ASN A 286 -15.99 -16.76 -1.57
C ASN A 286 -16.40 -15.80 -2.70
N PHE A 287 -15.50 -14.90 -3.06
CA PHE A 287 -15.55 -14.00 -4.22
C PHE A 287 -14.59 -14.43 -5.35
N THR A 288 -14.26 -15.72 -5.45
CA THR A 288 -13.32 -16.20 -6.47
C THR A 288 -13.81 -15.87 -7.88
N ARG A 289 -12.94 -15.27 -8.71
CA ARG A 289 -13.24 -14.82 -10.09
C ARG A 289 -14.42 -13.83 -10.20
N VAL A 290 -14.75 -13.11 -9.13
CA VAL A 290 -15.73 -12.02 -9.17
C VAL A 290 -15.27 -10.91 -10.12
N GLN A 291 -16.21 -10.28 -10.82
CA GLN A 291 -15.95 -9.13 -11.69
C GLN A 291 -16.66 -7.89 -11.13
N TRP A 292 -15.89 -6.88 -10.70
CA TRP A 292 -16.41 -5.59 -10.26
C TRP A 292 -16.15 -4.55 -11.34
N LEU A 293 -17.15 -4.23 -12.15
CA LEU A 293 -17.06 -3.15 -13.14
C LEU A 293 -17.35 -1.78 -12.50
N GLY A 294 -18.20 -1.75 -11.47
CA GLY A 294 -18.40 -0.60 -10.60
C GLY A 294 -17.50 -0.62 -9.35
N ASN A 295 -17.70 0.35 -8.45
CA ASN A 295 -17.02 0.35 -7.15
C ASN A 295 -17.54 -0.80 -6.28
N ALA A 296 -16.63 -1.43 -5.54
CA ALA A 296 -16.99 -2.38 -4.49
C ALA A 296 -16.66 -1.72 -3.14
N ASP A 297 -17.70 -1.44 -2.35
CA ASP A 297 -17.56 -0.76 -1.07
C ASP A 297 -17.83 -1.71 0.08
N PHE A 298 -16.84 -1.93 0.94
CA PHE A 298 -16.91 -2.78 2.12
C PHE A 298 -16.38 -2.00 3.34
N ALA A 299 -16.65 -0.69 3.39
CA ALA A 299 -16.26 0.11 4.53
C ALA A 299 -16.91 -0.42 5.82
N GLN A 300 -16.11 -0.57 6.87
CA GLN A 300 -16.51 -1.11 8.18
C GLN A 300 -17.10 -2.54 8.12
N ALA A 301 -16.87 -3.27 7.03
CA ALA A 301 -17.25 -4.68 6.97
C ALA A 301 -16.37 -5.52 7.91
N HIS A 302 -16.95 -6.55 8.50
CA HIS A 302 -16.30 -7.40 9.49
C HIS A 302 -16.36 -8.86 9.04
N TRP A 303 -15.20 -9.46 8.82
CA TRP A 303 -15.03 -10.88 8.54
C TRP A 303 -14.46 -11.60 9.77
N GLN A 304 -15.28 -12.48 10.37
CA GLN A 304 -14.87 -13.38 11.46
C GLN A 304 -14.18 -14.65 10.93
N ASP A 305 -14.33 -14.93 9.63
CA ASP A 305 -13.68 -16.04 8.96
C ASP A 305 -13.00 -15.60 7.63
N GLN A 306 -12.55 -16.54 6.83
CA GLN A 306 -11.77 -16.31 5.63
C GLN A 306 -12.55 -15.53 4.56
N ALA A 307 -11.89 -14.55 3.93
CA ALA A 307 -12.40 -13.80 2.79
C ALA A 307 -11.55 -14.07 1.53
N ILE A 308 -12.15 -14.61 0.48
CA ILE A 308 -11.44 -15.10 -0.72
C ILE A 308 -11.81 -14.25 -1.93
N PHE A 309 -10.90 -13.41 -2.40
CA PHE A 309 -11.01 -12.57 -3.61
C PHE A 309 -10.10 -13.05 -4.76
N THR A 310 -9.65 -14.30 -4.71
CA THR A 310 -8.74 -14.91 -5.68
C THR A 310 -9.23 -14.75 -7.12
N LYS A 311 -8.37 -14.28 -8.03
CA LYS A 311 -8.67 -14.03 -9.45
C LYS A 311 -9.81 -13.03 -9.69
N GLY A 312 -10.16 -12.22 -8.71
CA GLY A 312 -11.14 -11.15 -8.86
C GLY A 312 -10.59 -9.99 -9.70
N THR A 313 -11.45 -9.35 -10.49
CA THR A 313 -11.09 -8.14 -11.26
C THR A 313 -11.83 -6.94 -10.70
N PHE A 314 -11.12 -5.84 -10.45
CA PHE A 314 -11.65 -4.58 -9.93
C PHE A 314 -11.36 -3.45 -10.92
N ASN A 315 -12.36 -3.04 -11.71
CA ASN A 315 -12.20 -1.97 -12.71
C ASN A 315 -12.26 -0.57 -12.10
N GLN A 316 -12.92 -0.44 -10.95
CA GLN A 316 -12.99 0.80 -10.18
C GLN A 316 -12.36 0.63 -8.80
N SER A 317 -12.48 1.65 -7.96
CA SER A 317 -11.82 1.63 -6.64
C SER A 317 -12.47 0.58 -5.74
N PHE A 318 -11.65 -0.07 -4.92
CA PHE A 318 -12.08 -1.07 -3.96
C PHE A 318 -11.90 -0.52 -2.55
N PHE A 319 -12.98 -0.39 -1.80
CA PHE A 319 -12.97 0.26 -0.49
C PHE A 319 -13.10 -0.77 0.63
N LEU A 320 -12.13 -0.75 1.53
CA LEU A 320 -12.00 -1.56 2.75
C LEU A 320 -11.71 -0.65 3.96
N THR A 321 -12.23 0.57 3.93
CA THR A 321 -11.97 1.56 4.98
C THR A 321 -12.52 1.06 6.31
N ASP A 322 -11.69 1.01 7.35
CA ASP A 322 -12.05 0.50 8.69
C ASP A 322 -12.60 -0.94 8.69
N ALA A 323 -12.32 -1.73 7.64
CA ALA A 323 -12.68 -3.14 7.57
C ALA A 323 -11.89 -3.97 8.58
N VAL A 324 -12.48 -5.03 9.12
CA VAL A 324 -11.83 -5.93 10.09
C VAL A 324 -11.78 -7.35 9.53
N PHE A 325 -10.59 -7.92 9.47
CA PHE A 325 -10.34 -9.30 9.08
C PHE A 325 -9.74 -10.07 10.25
N GLU A 326 -10.53 -10.94 10.88
CA GLU A 326 -10.07 -11.78 12.00
C GLU A 326 -9.17 -12.94 11.54
N LYS A 327 -9.45 -13.48 10.35
CA LYS A 327 -8.67 -14.55 9.72
C LYS A 327 -8.04 -14.07 8.40
N THR A 328 -7.66 -15.04 7.57
CA THR A 328 -6.98 -14.79 6.30
C THR A 328 -7.88 -14.10 5.26
N VAL A 329 -7.38 -13.05 4.62
CA VAL A 329 -7.92 -12.46 3.39
C VAL A 329 -6.98 -12.74 2.20
N LEU A 330 -7.55 -13.30 1.12
CA LEU A 330 -6.80 -13.75 -0.06
C LEU A 330 -7.13 -12.91 -1.30
N PHE A 331 -6.13 -12.23 -1.86
CA PHE A 331 -6.22 -11.49 -3.13
C PHE A 331 -5.39 -12.14 -4.25
N ARG A 332 -5.08 -13.44 -4.14
CA ARG A 332 -4.17 -14.11 -5.09
C ARG A 332 -4.64 -13.93 -6.53
N GLU A 333 -3.74 -13.54 -7.44
CA GLU A 333 -4.05 -13.32 -8.86
C GLU A 333 -5.16 -12.27 -9.14
N ALA A 334 -5.54 -11.45 -8.15
CA ALA A 334 -6.52 -10.38 -8.35
C ALA A 334 -5.93 -9.22 -9.18
N GLN A 335 -6.78 -8.54 -9.95
CA GLN A 335 -6.41 -7.42 -10.81
C GLN A 335 -7.08 -6.13 -10.32
N PHE A 336 -6.29 -5.15 -9.91
CA PHE A 336 -6.75 -3.84 -9.45
C PHE A 336 -6.42 -2.76 -10.47
N ASN A 337 -7.45 -2.20 -11.12
CA ASN A 337 -7.28 -1.14 -12.12
C ASN A 337 -7.30 0.27 -11.52
N ARG A 338 -7.74 0.39 -10.27
CA ARG A 338 -7.83 1.63 -9.47
C ARG A 338 -7.34 1.37 -8.04
N PRO A 339 -7.20 2.42 -7.19
CA PRO A 339 -6.70 2.25 -5.84
C PRO A 339 -7.57 1.31 -4.98
N VAL A 340 -6.88 0.59 -4.09
CA VAL A 340 -7.50 -0.20 -3.01
C VAL A 340 -7.33 0.57 -1.72
N ASN A 341 -8.43 0.88 -1.04
CA ASN A 341 -8.42 1.69 0.17
C ASN A 341 -8.54 0.84 1.43
N LEU A 342 -7.43 0.66 2.13
CA LEU A 342 -7.29 -0.07 3.40
C LEU A 342 -7.12 0.88 4.60
N ARG A 343 -7.54 2.14 4.46
CA ARG A 343 -7.39 3.14 5.53
C ARG A 343 -8.10 2.66 6.80
N GLY A 344 -7.39 2.62 7.92
CA GLY A 344 -7.97 2.20 9.21
C GLY A 344 -8.34 0.72 9.34
N ALA A 345 -8.15 -0.07 8.28
CA ALA A 345 -8.47 -1.50 8.28
C ALA A 345 -7.64 -2.25 9.34
N SER A 346 -8.14 -3.37 9.84
CA SER A 346 -7.48 -4.21 10.83
C SER A 346 -7.28 -5.63 10.30
N ILE A 347 -6.03 -6.11 10.26
CA ILE A 347 -5.67 -7.47 9.86
C ILE A 347 -5.14 -8.21 11.08
N LEU A 348 -5.85 -9.24 11.54
CA LEU A 348 -5.49 -9.96 12.77
C LEU A 348 -4.66 -11.23 12.50
N ASP A 349 -4.72 -11.80 11.28
CA ASP A 349 -4.01 -13.03 10.91
C ASP A 349 -3.22 -12.87 9.59
N ARG A 350 -3.88 -12.80 8.43
CA ARG A 350 -3.13 -12.82 7.17
C ARG A 350 -3.80 -12.05 6.06
N ALA A 351 -3.03 -11.27 5.31
CA ALA A 351 -3.44 -10.68 4.04
C ALA A 351 -2.46 -11.08 2.93
N GLU A 352 -2.96 -11.77 1.90
CA GLU A 352 -2.14 -12.31 0.82
C GLU A 352 -2.43 -11.65 -0.52
N PHE A 353 -1.42 -10.99 -1.10
CA PHE A 353 -1.43 -10.27 -2.37
C PHE A 353 -0.56 -10.96 -3.43
N GLY A 354 -0.35 -12.28 -3.33
CA GLY A 354 0.48 -13.05 -4.27
C GLY A 354 -0.03 -12.93 -5.71
N TYR A 355 0.86 -12.66 -6.66
CA TYR A 355 0.53 -12.50 -8.09
C TYR A 355 -0.58 -11.47 -8.40
N THR A 356 -0.79 -10.50 -7.51
CA THR A 356 -1.72 -9.40 -7.77
C THR A 356 -1.21 -8.48 -8.87
N GLY A 357 -2.09 -8.08 -9.77
CA GLY A 357 -1.81 -7.05 -10.77
C GLY A 357 -2.35 -5.70 -10.32
N PHE A 358 -1.51 -4.67 -10.38
CA PHE A 358 -1.91 -3.27 -10.20
C PHE A 358 -1.69 -2.54 -11.51
N ALA A 359 -2.76 -1.97 -12.09
CA ALA A 359 -2.64 -1.13 -13.27
C ALA A 359 -1.86 0.15 -12.96
N LYS A 360 -1.43 0.87 -14.01
CA LYS A 360 -0.72 2.14 -13.86
C LYS A 360 -1.56 3.14 -13.05
N GLY A 361 -1.04 3.58 -11.90
CA GLY A 361 -1.71 4.50 -10.99
C GLY A 361 -2.63 3.83 -9.95
N ALA A 362 -2.78 2.51 -9.98
CA ALA A 362 -3.37 1.75 -8.88
C ALA A 362 -2.33 1.54 -7.77
N TYR A 363 -2.79 1.61 -6.52
CA TYR A 363 -1.96 1.48 -5.32
C TYR A 363 -2.81 1.05 -4.12
N LEU A 364 -2.16 0.55 -3.08
CA LEU A 364 -2.73 0.25 -1.76
C LEU A 364 -2.64 1.50 -0.88
N ASN A 365 -3.78 2.13 -0.59
CA ASN A 365 -3.87 3.22 0.38
C ASN A 365 -4.01 2.64 1.79
N VAL A 366 -2.93 2.62 2.56
CA VAL A 366 -2.87 1.97 3.88
C VAL A 366 -2.81 2.89 5.13
N PRO A 367 -3.02 4.22 5.10
CA PRO A 367 -2.93 5.04 6.31
C PRO A 367 -3.79 4.52 7.47
N GLY A 368 -3.20 4.41 8.66
CA GLY A 368 -3.89 3.89 9.85
C GLY A 368 -4.23 2.39 9.80
N LEU A 369 -3.75 1.62 8.82
CA LEU A 369 -3.85 0.15 8.80
C LEU A 369 -3.27 -0.42 10.10
N ARG A 370 -4.02 -1.31 10.76
CA ARG A 370 -3.68 -1.90 12.05
C ARG A 370 -3.39 -3.38 11.87
N PHE A 371 -2.20 -3.80 12.27
CA PHE A 371 -1.83 -5.21 12.38
C PHE A 371 -0.62 -5.32 13.30
N ASP A 372 -0.45 -6.48 13.93
CA ASP A 372 0.72 -6.82 14.74
C ASP A 372 1.62 -7.74 13.92
N SER A 373 2.84 -7.31 13.56
CA SER A 373 3.75 -8.13 12.76
C SER A 373 4.28 -9.39 13.48
N ASP A 374 4.02 -9.57 14.78
CA ASP A 374 4.27 -10.81 15.52
C ASP A 374 3.22 -11.89 15.26
N ARG A 375 1.97 -11.47 14.98
CA ARG A 375 0.81 -12.38 14.86
C ARG A 375 0.28 -12.42 13.44
N ALA A 376 0.21 -11.26 12.80
CA ALA A 376 -0.34 -11.07 11.47
C ALA A 376 0.75 -10.97 10.40
N LYS A 377 0.43 -11.42 9.18
CA LYS A 377 1.34 -11.40 8.03
C LYS A 377 0.70 -10.71 6.83
N ILE A 378 1.41 -9.73 6.28
CA ILE A 378 1.10 -9.14 4.97
C ILE A 378 2.08 -9.70 3.96
N ILE A 379 1.59 -10.46 3.00
CA ILE A 379 2.40 -11.21 2.05
C ILE A 379 2.10 -10.71 0.65
N GLY A 380 3.13 -10.50 -0.16
CA GLY A 380 3.00 -10.23 -1.59
C GLY A 380 4.20 -10.74 -2.36
N ASN A 381 4.27 -10.43 -3.65
CA ASN A 381 5.42 -10.77 -4.48
C ASN A 381 6.66 -9.98 -4.01
N PRO A 382 7.79 -10.66 -3.70
CA PRO A 382 9.01 -10.00 -3.26
C PRO A 382 9.49 -8.92 -4.25
N GLY A 383 9.81 -7.74 -3.71
CA GLY A 383 10.26 -6.56 -4.44
C GLY A 383 9.17 -5.80 -5.22
N GLN A 384 7.92 -6.25 -5.16
CA GLN A 384 6.80 -5.65 -5.90
C GLN A 384 5.75 -5.02 -4.98
N ILE A 385 5.37 -5.71 -3.89
CA ILE A 385 4.26 -5.28 -3.02
C ILE A 385 4.51 -3.93 -2.35
N SER A 386 5.74 -3.66 -1.91
CA SER A 386 6.09 -2.37 -1.29
C SER A 386 5.97 -1.18 -2.26
N ARG A 387 6.12 -1.41 -3.57
CA ARG A 387 6.06 -0.34 -4.58
C ARG A 387 4.65 0.19 -4.80
N VAL A 388 3.64 -0.63 -4.48
CA VAL A 388 2.23 -0.24 -4.59
C VAL A 388 1.67 0.26 -3.26
N ILE A 389 2.41 0.16 -2.15
CA ILE A 389 1.96 0.73 -0.86
C ILE A 389 2.12 2.26 -0.89
N SER A 390 1.05 2.97 -0.53
CA SER A 390 1.01 4.42 -0.47
C SER A 390 0.68 4.89 0.95
N VAL A 391 1.55 5.74 1.48
CA VAL A 391 1.38 6.47 2.75
C VAL A 391 1.65 7.96 2.47
N PRO A 392 0.69 8.87 2.72
CA PRO A 392 0.81 10.27 2.33
C PRO A 392 1.68 11.09 3.30
N THR A 393 1.65 10.77 4.59
CA THR A 393 2.32 11.52 5.67
C THR A 393 2.99 10.55 6.65
N LEU A 394 4.12 10.97 7.25
CA LEU A 394 4.76 10.19 8.30
C LEU A 394 4.02 10.37 9.63
N GLN A 395 3.61 11.60 9.98
CA GLN A 395 2.74 11.90 11.12
C GLN A 395 1.50 10.99 11.13
N GLY A 396 1.36 10.20 12.21
CA GLY A 396 0.25 9.27 12.44
C GLY A 396 0.42 7.89 11.79
N ASN A 397 1.50 7.68 11.02
CA ASN A 397 1.80 6.42 10.33
C ASN A 397 3.20 5.85 10.69
N GLU A 398 3.87 6.37 11.72
CA GLU A 398 5.20 5.92 12.13
C GLU A 398 5.20 4.46 12.58
N ASN A 399 4.22 4.09 13.40
CA ASN A 399 4.05 2.71 13.87
C ASN A 399 3.67 1.78 12.71
N LEU A 400 2.78 2.22 11.81
CA LEU A 400 2.41 1.46 10.62
C LEU A 400 3.64 1.14 9.75
N LEU A 401 4.46 2.14 9.43
CA LEU A 401 5.66 1.93 8.62
C LEU A 401 6.67 1.03 9.34
N ARG A 402 6.80 1.15 10.67
CA ARG A 402 7.65 0.24 11.48
C ARG A 402 7.17 -1.20 11.41
N GLU A 403 5.86 -1.44 11.60
CA GLU A 403 5.28 -2.78 11.53
C GLU A 403 5.38 -3.39 10.14
N LEU A 404 5.17 -2.60 9.07
CA LEU A 404 5.35 -3.09 7.71
C LEU A 404 6.80 -3.48 7.42
N VAL A 405 7.77 -2.65 7.84
CA VAL A 405 9.19 -3.01 7.71
C VAL A 405 9.50 -4.28 8.47
N ARG A 406 9.05 -4.40 9.73
CA ARG A 406 9.26 -5.60 10.57
C ARG A 406 8.64 -6.85 9.94
N ASN A 407 7.43 -6.74 9.39
CA ASN A 407 6.76 -7.80 8.63
C ASN A 407 7.62 -8.28 7.46
N PHE A 408 8.05 -7.38 6.57
CA PHE A 408 8.81 -7.79 5.38
C PHE A 408 10.22 -8.28 5.70
N ARG A 409 10.87 -7.76 6.76
CA ARG A 409 12.14 -8.31 7.24
C ARG A 409 12.00 -9.75 7.72
N ARG A 410 10.93 -10.06 8.46
CA ARG A 410 10.64 -11.42 8.96
C ARG A 410 10.25 -12.40 7.89
N LEU A 411 9.61 -11.92 6.82
CA LEU A 411 9.30 -12.70 5.63
C LEU A 411 10.50 -12.83 4.68
N GLU A 412 11.68 -12.33 5.06
CA GLU A 412 12.90 -12.29 4.23
C GLU A 412 12.71 -11.53 2.90
N GLN A 413 11.68 -10.69 2.82
CA GLN A 413 11.42 -9.78 1.69
C GLN A 413 12.22 -8.48 1.86
N ILE A 414 13.54 -8.62 1.85
CA ILE A 414 14.50 -7.52 2.09
C ILE A 414 14.29 -6.33 1.15
N PRO A 415 14.07 -6.51 -0.17
CA PRO A 415 13.82 -5.38 -1.07
C PRO A 415 12.58 -4.57 -0.69
N ASP A 416 11.51 -5.21 -0.20
CA ASP A 416 10.29 -4.53 0.21
C ASP A 416 10.47 -3.75 1.51
N ALA A 417 11.15 -4.35 2.49
CA ALA A 417 11.50 -3.68 3.73
C ALA A 417 12.36 -2.44 3.45
N ASN A 418 13.38 -2.57 2.61
CA ASN A 418 14.25 -1.47 2.17
C ASN A 418 13.47 -0.33 1.50
N GLN A 419 12.53 -0.67 0.61
CA GLN A 419 11.71 0.33 -0.07
C GLN A 419 10.82 1.12 0.90
N LEU A 420 10.26 0.46 1.92
CA LEU A 420 9.44 1.11 2.93
C LEU A 420 10.26 1.98 3.88
N GLU A 421 11.47 1.53 4.27
CA GLU A 421 12.40 2.35 5.04
C GLU A 421 12.82 3.60 4.27
N TYR A 422 13.12 3.45 2.99
CA TYR A 422 13.39 4.57 2.09
C TYR A 422 12.18 5.53 2.01
N MET A 423 10.97 5.00 1.85
CA MET A 423 9.74 5.80 1.85
C MET A 423 9.56 6.57 3.17
N ARG A 424 9.79 5.92 4.32
CA ARG A 424 9.72 6.56 5.64
C ARG A 424 10.64 7.78 5.73
N GLU A 425 11.89 7.63 5.32
CA GLU A 425 12.85 8.75 5.38
C GLU A 425 12.57 9.83 4.32
N ARG A 426 12.00 9.49 3.17
CA ARG A 426 11.50 10.50 2.21
C ARG A 426 10.36 11.33 2.80
N LEU A 427 9.45 10.70 3.53
CA LEU A 427 8.38 11.41 4.23
C LEU A 427 8.97 12.30 5.33
N ARG A 428 9.94 11.80 6.10
CA ARG A 428 10.69 12.59 7.09
C ARG A 428 11.40 13.80 6.46
N LEU A 429 12.02 13.64 5.29
CA LEU A 429 12.64 14.75 4.55
C LEU A 429 11.60 15.80 4.15
N ARG A 430 10.39 15.40 3.76
CA ARG A 430 9.29 16.33 3.47
C ARG A 430 8.85 17.08 4.71
N GLU A 431 8.71 16.40 5.85
CA GLU A 431 8.38 17.04 7.13
C GLU A 431 9.47 18.03 7.56
N LEU A 432 10.75 17.68 7.45
CA LEU A 432 11.86 18.61 7.73
C LEU A 432 11.83 19.84 6.82
N ARG A 433 11.51 19.66 5.52
CA ARG A 433 11.33 20.77 4.59
C ARG A 433 10.17 21.67 5.00
N GLN A 434 9.05 21.09 5.40
CA GLN A 434 7.90 21.83 5.92
C GLN A 434 8.27 22.58 7.19
N GLN A 435 9.08 22.00 8.09
CA GLN A 435 9.55 22.70 9.29
C GLN A 435 10.50 23.87 8.97
N LEU A 436 11.22 23.81 7.85
CA LEU A 436 12.17 24.84 7.43
C LEU A 436 11.51 26.04 6.73
N VAL A 437 10.56 25.77 5.84
CA VAL A 437 9.93 26.80 4.97
C VAL A 437 8.46 27.09 5.36
N GLY A 438 7.81 26.17 6.06
CA GLY A 438 6.37 26.24 6.31
C GLY A 438 5.96 27.39 7.21
N ILE A 439 4.78 27.94 6.92
CA ILE A 439 4.18 29.04 7.68
C ILE A 439 3.40 28.47 8.86
N ASN A 440 3.70 28.94 10.07
CA ASN A 440 3.03 28.48 11.28
C ASN A 440 1.63 29.10 11.40
N ILE A 441 0.59 28.27 11.26
CA ILE A 441 -0.81 28.72 11.31
C ILE A 441 -1.22 29.32 12.66
N ASN A 442 -0.49 28.99 13.74
CA ASN A 442 -0.76 29.54 15.07
C ASN A 442 -0.22 30.97 15.25
N THR A 443 0.78 31.41 14.48
CA THR A 443 1.44 32.71 14.67
C THR A 443 1.36 33.63 13.44
N ALA A 444 1.14 33.08 12.24
CA ALA A 444 1.17 33.85 11.00
C ALA A 444 0.10 34.96 10.93
N PRO A 445 0.40 36.16 10.42
CA PRO A 445 -0.63 37.18 10.17
C PRO A 445 -1.60 36.72 9.06
N VAL A 446 -2.80 37.31 9.04
CA VAL A 446 -3.86 36.99 8.06
C VAL A 446 -3.35 37.16 6.63
N THR A 447 -2.51 38.17 6.37
CA THR A 447 -1.89 38.41 5.05
C THR A 447 -1.05 37.22 4.59
N GLN A 448 -0.17 36.69 5.45
CA GLN A 448 0.64 35.51 5.12
C GLN A 448 -0.21 34.26 4.91
N LEU A 449 -1.31 34.10 5.64
CA LEU A 449 -2.25 32.99 5.39
C LEU A 449 -2.90 33.11 4.01
N VAL A 450 -3.23 34.33 3.57
CA VAL A 450 -3.74 34.55 2.22
C VAL A 450 -2.68 34.21 1.16
N ASP A 451 -1.42 34.62 1.36
CA ASP A 451 -0.31 34.31 0.44
C ASP A 451 -0.04 32.80 0.29
N VAL A 452 -0.28 32.02 1.34
CA VAL A 452 -0.18 30.56 1.31
C VAL A 452 -1.24 29.92 0.39
N GLY A 453 -2.38 30.59 0.21
CA GLY A 453 -3.48 30.13 -0.62
C GLY A 453 -4.83 30.02 0.09
N PHE A 454 -4.98 30.55 1.31
CA PHE A 454 -6.30 30.68 1.94
C PHE A 454 -7.05 31.89 1.39
N SER A 455 -8.37 31.81 1.25
CA SER A 455 -9.18 33.01 1.04
C SER A 455 -9.16 33.91 2.27
N LYS A 456 -9.42 35.21 2.11
CA LYS A 456 -9.46 36.17 3.23
C LYS A 456 -10.40 35.71 4.36
N LYS A 457 -11.58 35.20 4.01
CA LYS A 457 -12.56 34.65 4.97
C LYS A 457 -12.02 33.44 5.73
N GLN A 458 -11.35 32.52 5.03
CA GLN A 458 -10.72 31.35 5.65
C GLN A 458 -9.58 31.76 6.59
N ALA A 459 -8.72 32.68 6.16
CA ALA A 459 -7.62 33.19 6.96
C ALA A 459 -8.09 33.89 8.25
N GLU A 460 -9.16 34.68 8.17
CA GLU A 460 -9.80 35.31 9.33
C GLU A 460 -10.40 34.26 10.28
N ALA A 461 -11.09 33.24 9.76
CA ALA A 461 -11.64 32.15 10.56
C ALA A 461 -10.55 31.34 11.29
N ILE A 462 -9.43 31.05 10.61
CA ILE A 462 -8.25 30.40 11.20
C ILE A 462 -7.67 31.28 12.32
N ALA A 463 -7.53 32.59 12.07
CA ALA A 463 -7.01 33.54 13.03
C ALA A 463 -7.90 33.68 14.28
N GLN A 464 -9.23 33.63 14.13
CA GLN A 464 -10.15 33.59 15.26
C GLN A 464 -10.08 32.26 16.02
N ARG A 465 -10.03 31.14 15.30
CA ARG A 465 -10.03 29.80 15.90
C ARG A 465 -8.81 29.53 16.78
N ARG A 466 -7.63 29.98 16.35
CA ARG A 466 -6.38 29.79 17.11
C ARG A 466 -6.32 30.59 18.41
N LEU A 467 -7.09 31.69 18.53
CA LEU A 467 -7.20 32.44 19.79
C LEU A 467 -7.96 31.67 20.86
N GLN A 468 -8.94 30.85 20.45
CA GLN A 468 -9.71 30.01 21.36
C GLN A 468 -8.94 28.74 21.75
N GLN A 469 -8.36 28.06 20.77
CA GLN A 469 -7.51 26.89 21.01
C GLN A 469 -6.49 26.77 19.87
N PRO A 470 -5.18 26.68 20.17
CA PRO A 470 -4.15 26.55 19.15
C PRO A 470 -4.28 25.22 18.41
N PHE A 471 -3.94 25.22 17.12
CA PHE A 471 -3.90 24.01 16.30
C PHE A 471 -2.72 23.13 16.72
N ARG A 472 -2.96 21.84 16.96
CA ARG A 472 -1.93 20.85 17.31
C ARG A 472 -1.44 20.11 16.08
N SER A 473 -2.30 19.95 15.09
CA SER A 473 -1.99 19.37 13.79
C SER A 473 -2.50 20.26 12.66
N THR A 474 -1.87 20.19 11.50
CA THR A 474 -2.38 20.85 10.30
C THR A 474 -3.74 20.27 9.88
N ALA A 475 -4.02 19.00 10.23
CA ALA A 475 -5.31 18.36 9.98
C ALA A 475 -6.47 18.99 10.76
N ASP A 476 -6.19 19.68 11.88
CA ASP A 476 -7.20 20.37 12.69
C ASP A 476 -7.86 21.53 11.91
N LEU A 477 -7.26 21.98 10.80
CA LEU A 477 -7.87 22.96 9.90
C LEU A 477 -9.19 22.47 9.27
N LEU A 478 -9.36 21.16 9.10
CA LEU A 478 -10.60 20.60 8.56
C LEU A 478 -11.79 20.73 9.53
N ILE A 479 -11.55 21.05 10.80
CA ILE A 479 -12.58 21.36 11.79
C ILE A 479 -13.12 22.79 11.59
N VAL A 480 -12.32 23.67 10.97
CA VAL A 480 -12.75 25.03 10.64
C VAL A 480 -13.71 24.93 9.47
N GLY A 481 -15.01 25.12 9.71
CA GLY A 481 -16.06 24.89 8.70
C GLY A 481 -15.92 25.68 7.39
N SER A 482 -15.08 26.71 7.34
CA SER A 482 -14.76 27.44 6.11
C SER A 482 -13.66 26.81 5.24
N VAL A 483 -12.86 25.88 5.78
CA VAL A 483 -11.75 25.22 5.09
C VAL A 483 -12.19 23.84 4.63
N ASP A 484 -12.35 23.69 3.32
CA ASP A 484 -12.69 22.40 2.72
C ASP A 484 -11.45 21.53 2.48
N LEU A 485 -11.68 20.25 2.18
CA LEU A 485 -10.62 19.28 1.93
C LEU A 485 -9.75 19.69 0.72
N ALA A 486 -10.34 20.30 -0.29
CA ALA A 486 -9.62 20.77 -1.48
C ALA A 486 -8.63 21.89 -1.12
N THR A 487 -9.07 22.89 -0.35
CA THR A 487 -8.20 23.95 0.17
C THR A 487 -7.09 23.35 1.02
N TYR A 488 -7.42 22.45 1.95
CA TYR A 488 -6.42 21.79 2.80
C TYR A 488 -5.35 21.06 1.98
N ILE A 489 -5.74 20.25 0.99
CA ILE A 489 -4.79 19.53 0.13
C ILE A 489 -3.86 20.50 -0.63
N ASN A 490 -4.37 21.66 -1.05
CA ASN A 490 -3.57 22.68 -1.74
C ASN A 490 -2.53 23.32 -0.81
N VAL A 491 -2.90 23.63 0.44
CA VAL A 491 -2.05 24.39 1.36
C VAL A 491 -1.19 23.53 2.29
N ARG A 492 -1.54 22.26 2.54
CA ARG A 492 -0.92 21.41 3.58
C ARG A 492 0.60 21.31 3.52
N ASP A 493 1.21 21.40 2.34
CA ASP A 493 2.65 21.27 2.16
C ASP A 493 3.42 22.57 2.47
N ARG A 494 2.71 23.68 2.70
CA ARG A 494 3.25 25.02 2.96
C ARG A 494 2.97 25.52 4.38
N ILE A 495 2.27 24.73 5.19
CA ILE A 495 1.86 25.12 6.54
C ILE A 495 2.39 24.16 7.58
N ILE A 496 2.56 24.66 8.81
CA ILE A 496 2.87 23.86 9.99
C ILE A 496 1.96 24.30 11.16
N ALA A 497 1.70 23.37 12.08
CA ALA A 497 1.00 23.64 13.33
C ALA A 497 1.96 23.34 14.49
N LYS A 498 2.49 24.40 15.11
CA LYS A 498 3.38 24.30 16.28
C LYS A 498 3.02 25.37 17.29
N GLU A 499 3.34 25.11 18.56
CA GLU A 499 3.22 26.12 19.61
C GLU A 499 4.09 27.34 19.31
N ALA A 500 3.66 28.51 19.77
CA ALA A 500 4.40 29.75 19.59
C ALA A 500 5.65 29.73 20.48
N VAL A 501 6.82 29.92 19.87
CA VAL A 501 8.12 29.97 20.56
C VAL A 501 8.75 31.35 20.30
N SER A 502 9.71 31.77 21.12
CA SER A 502 10.42 33.03 20.90
C SER A 502 11.12 33.06 19.53
N PRO A 503 11.27 34.25 18.90
CA PRO A 503 11.87 34.36 17.57
C PRO A 503 13.29 33.78 17.47
N SER A 504 14.09 33.91 18.53
CA SER A 504 15.45 33.36 18.59
C SER A 504 15.47 31.84 18.62
N LEU A 505 14.59 31.22 19.42
CA LEU A 505 14.45 29.76 19.46
C LEU A 505 13.87 29.22 18.16
N GLU A 506 12.95 29.94 17.51
CA GLU A 506 12.44 29.56 16.18
C GLU A 506 13.56 29.58 15.13
N ALA A 507 14.41 30.61 15.12
CA ALA A 507 15.55 30.67 14.22
C ALA A 507 16.52 29.50 14.44
N LEU A 508 16.85 29.17 15.70
CA LEU A 508 17.69 28.01 16.05
C LEU A 508 17.05 26.69 15.60
N ASN A 509 15.75 26.53 15.81
CA ASN A 509 15.00 25.35 15.36
C ASN A 509 15.02 25.20 13.84
N ARG A 510 14.90 26.31 13.08
CA ARG A 510 14.99 26.29 11.61
C ARG A 510 16.40 25.95 11.14
N ILE A 511 17.45 26.46 11.79
CA ILE A 511 18.84 26.11 11.48
C ILE A 511 19.08 24.61 11.74
N SER A 512 18.64 24.10 12.89
CA SER A 512 18.76 22.68 13.24
C SER A 512 17.98 21.78 12.26
N ALA A 513 16.76 22.15 11.89
CA ALA A 513 15.98 21.48 10.87
C ALA A 513 16.67 21.52 9.50
N GLY A 514 17.34 22.64 9.16
CA GLY A 514 18.11 22.80 7.93
C GLY A 514 19.33 21.89 7.85
N LEU A 515 20.10 21.78 8.93
CA LEU A 515 21.22 20.84 9.04
C LEU A 515 20.73 19.38 8.93
N SER A 516 19.66 19.05 9.64
CA SER A 516 19.04 17.72 9.59
C SER A 516 18.51 17.39 8.18
N TRP A 517 17.87 18.35 7.52
CA TRP A 517 17.37 18.22 6.15
C TRP A 517 18.52 18.02 5.16
N LEU A 518 19.59 18.80 5.28
CA LEU A 518 20.77 18.68 4.41
C LEU A 518 21.42 17.32 4.58
N GLY A 519 21.68 16.89 5.83
CA GLY A 519 22.26 15.58 6.12
C GLY A 519 21.41 14.43 5.59
N LEU A 520 20.10 14.46 5.85
CA LEU A 520 19.18 13.43 5.35
C LEU A 520 19.08 13.45 3.81
N SER A 521 19.08 14.63 3.19
CA SER A 521 19.08 14.77 1.73
C SER A 521 20.32 14.14 1.11
N GLN A 522 21.51 14.38 1.68
CA GLN A 522 22.75 13.74 1.22
C GLN A 522 22.69 12.22 1.36
N LEU A 523 22.25 11.70 2.51
CA LEU A 523 22.10 10.25 2.72
C LEU A 523 21.13 9.63 1.71
N LEU A 524 20.00 10.28 1.43
CA LEU A 524 19.02 9.80 0.46
C LEU A 524 19.57 9.82 -0.98
N LEU A 525 20.30 10.87 -1.37
CA LEU A 525 20.87 11.00 -2.71
C LEU A 525 22.02 10.03 -2.98
N LEU A 526 22.88 9.80 -1.98
CA LEU A 526 24.10 9.00 -2.12
C LEU A 526 23.91 7.51 -1.83
N THR A 527 22.91 7.15 -1.01
CA THR A 527 22.75 5.76 -0.53
C THR A 527 21.31 5.26 -0.48
N ARG A 528 20.32 6.09 -0.86
CA ARG A 528 18.89 5.84 -0.56
C ARG A 528 18.67 5.56 0.94
N TYR A 529 19.41 6.24 1.80
CA TYR A 529 19.43 5.95 3.24
C TYR A 529 19.87 4.51 3.53
N GLY A 530 20.93 4.04 2.86
CA GLY A 530 21.54 2.74 3.10
C GLY A 530 20.69 1.54 2.67
N THR A 531 19.76 1.72 1.74
CA THR A 531 18.87 0.64 1.28
C THR A 531 19.25 0.10 -0.09
N ASP A 532 20.25 0.70 -0.76
CA ASP A 532 20.65 0.36 -2.13
C ASP A 532 22.17 0.23 -2.25
N PHE A 533 22.64 -1.01 -2.41
CA PHE A 533 24.07 -1.32 -2.54
C PHE A 533 24.66 -0.80 -3.86
N TRP A 534 23.93 -0.91 -4.97
CA TRP A 534 24.44 -0.53 -6.29
C TRP A 534 24.64 0.98 -6.41
N LEU A 535 23.79 1.76 -5.73
CA LEU A 535 23.94 3.21 -5.67
C LEU A 535 25.24 3.61 -4.98
N ILE A 536 25.50 3.13 -3.76
CA ILE A 536 26.73 3.46 -3.03
C ILE A 536 27.96 2.92 -3.75
N PHE A 537 27.91 1.71 -4.31
CA PHE A 537 28.99 1.15 -5.11
C PHE A 537 29.32 2.07 -6.30
N GLY A 538 28.31 2.55 -7.03
CA GLY A 538 28.49 3.50 -8.12
C GLY A 538 29.12 4.82 -7.69
N VAL A 539 28.69 5.37 -6.54
CA VAL A 539 29.29 6.58 -5.95
C VAL A 539 30.78 6.40 -5.65
N GLY A 540 31.15 5.30 -5.00
CA GLY A 540 32.54 4.99 -4.65
C GLY A 540 33.42 4.79 -5.88
N LEU A 541 32.86 4.18 -6.92
CA LEU A 541 33.57 3.92 -8.17
C LEU A 541 33.91 5.23 -8.92
N VAL A 542 32.94 6.14 -9.06
CA VAL A 542 33.16 7.47 -9.66
C VAL A 542 34.18 8.27 -8.86
N ALA A 543 34.08 8.28 -7.53
CA ALA A 543 35.04 8.96 -6.66
C ALA A 543 36.46 8.38 -6.83
N SER A 544 36.60 7.05 -6.84
CA SER A 544 37.89 6.36 -7.00
C SER A 544 38.55 6.69 -8.34
N ALA A 545 37.76 6.70 -9.43
CA ALA A 545 38.24 7.03 -10.77
C ALA A 545 38.75 8.48 -10.84
N TYR A 546 37.98 9.42 -10.28
CA TYR A 546 38.35 10.84 -10.23
C TYR A 546 39.69 11.06 -9.50
N PHE A 547 39.82 10.53 -8.29
CA PHE A 547 41.05 10.68 -7.51
C PHE A 547 42.24 9.95 -8.14
N GLY A 548 42.02 8.82 -8.83
CA GLY A 548 43.08 8.11 -9.57
C GLY A 548 43.71 8.99 -10.65
N VAL A 549 42.90 9.67 -11.45
CA VAL A 549 43.38 10.65 -12.43
C VAL A 549 44.01 11.86 -11.74
N LEU A 550 43.44 12.33 -10.63
CA LEU A 550 43.97 13.48 -9.92
C LEU A 550 45.38 13.23 -9.37
N PHE A 551 45.66 12.08 -8.76
CA PHE A 551 47.01 11.72 -8.33
C PHE A 551 47.96 11.50 -9.50
N TRP A 552 47.48 10.92 -10.59
CA TRP A 552 48.27 10.82 -11.83
C TRP A 552 48.68 12.22 -12.35
N LEU A 553 47.79 13.22 -12.34
CA LEU A 553 48.12 14.60 -12.72
C LEU A 553 49.11 15.26 -11.74
N VAL A 554 48.94 15.01 -10.43
CA VAL A 554 49.89 15.46 -9.40
C VAL A 554 51.27 14.87 -9.64
N ASP A 555 51.37 13.60 -10.03
CA ASP A 555 52.67 12.97 -10.26
C ASP A 555 53.29 13.31 -11.63
N ARG A 556 52.51 13.25 -12.72
CA ARG A 556 53.00 13.24 -14.11
C ARG A 556 53.08 14.57 -14.82
N TRP A 557 52.50 15.65 -14.29
CA TRP A 557 52.50 16.93 -15.02
C TRP A 557 53.39 18.00 -14.35
N ARG A 558 54.72 17.80 -14.36
CA ARG A 558 55.70 18.68 -13.66
C ARG A 558 56.30 19.76 -14.58
N ARG A 559 56.58 20.98 -14.06
CA ARG A 559 57.26 22.08 -14.79
C ARG A 559 58.80 21.92 -14.80
N ILE A 560 59.42 22.65 -15.74
CA ILE A 560 60.67 22.39 -16.46
C ILE A 560 61.94 22.71 -15.63
N MET A 561 62.72 21.69 -15.30
CA MET A 561 64.20 21.58 -15.40
C MET A 561 64.71 20.47 -14.44
N PRO A 562 65.72 19.66 -14.82
CA PRO A 562 66.41 19.67 -16.12
C PRO A 562 65.69 18.86 -17.22
N LYS A 563 64.72 17.97 -16.90
CA LYS A 563 63.89 17.26 -17.90
C LYS A 563 62.41 17.23 -17.51
N PRO A 564 61.48 17.61 -18.41
CA PRO A 564 60.06 17.50 -18.13
C PRO A 564 59.65 16.04 -18.01
N ILE A 565 59.01 15.68 -16.89
CA ILE A 565 58.31 14.41 -16.75
C ILE A 565 56.91 14.67 -17.28
N LEU A 566 56.63 14.17 -18.48
CA LEU A 566 55.30 14.17 -19.09
C LEU A 566 54.83 12.73 -19.25
N PRO A 567 53.51 12.47 -19.15
CA PRO A 567 52.99 11.14 -19.41
C PRO A 567 53.25 10.74 -20.86
N THR A 568 53.57 9.48 -21.10
CA THR A 568 53.67 8.97 -22.46
C THR A 568 52.28 8.87 -23.09
N VAL A 569 52.22 8.82 -24.43
CA VAL A 569 50.95 8.63 -25.15
C VAL A 569 50.27 7.32 -24.70
N SER A 570 51.05 6.23 -24.57
CA SER A 570 50.53 4.95 -24.09
C SER A 570 49.97 5.02 -22.67
N GLU A 571 50.67 5.67 -21.75
CA GLU A 571 50.22 5.84 -20.36
C GLU A 571 48.94 6.69 -20.31
N THR A 572 48.90 7.78 -21.07
CA THR A 572 47.72 8.66 -21.17
C THR A 572 46.51 7.88 -21.69
N VAL A 573 46.69 7.07 -22.75
CA VAL A 573 45.63 6.22 -23.29
C VAL A 573 45.13 5.22 -22.24
N TRP A 574 46.03 4.55 -21.51
CA TRP A 574 45.64 3.59 -20.47
C TRP A 574 44.91 4.25 -19.28
N VAL A 575 45.41 5.38 -18.78
CA VAL A 575 44.77 6.11 -17.67
C VAL A 575 43.39 6.62 -18.07
N LEU A 576 43.26 7.25 -19.25
CA LEU A 576 41.98 7.74 -19.73
C LEU A 576 40.99 6.60 -20.02
N SER A 577 41.49 5.47 -20.54
CA SER A 577 40.66 4.28 -20.78
C SER A 577 40.12 3.70 -19.47
N LEU A 578 40.97 3.50 -18.45
CA LEU A 578 40.53 2.98 -17.16
C LEU A 578 39.61 3.97 -16.44
N PHE A 579 39.93 5.27 -16.46
CA PHE A 579 39.04 6.32 -15.94
C PHE A 579 37.66 6.27 -16.61
N SER A 580 37.62 6.15 -17.93
CA SER A 580 36.38 6.09 -18.70
C SER A 580 35.59 4.83 -18.38
N ALA A 581 36.25 3.67 -18.32
CA ALA A 581 35.61 2.40 -18.00
C ALA A 581 35.02 2.39 -16.58
N LEU A 582 35.80 2.83 -15.59
CA LEU A 582 35.35 2.95 -14.21
C LEU A 582 34.19 3.95 -14.10
N SER A 583 34.37 5.18 -14.60
CA SER A 583 33.34 6.20 -14.56
C SER A 583 32.06 5.76 -15.27
N LEU A 584 32.16 5.09 -16.41
CA LEU A 584 31.01 4.54 -17.13
C LEU A 584 30.25 3.52 -16.28
N TRP A 585 30.96 2.60 -15.62
CA TRP A 585 30.30 1.59 -14.79
C TRP A 585 29.66 2.19 -13.53
N GLY A 586 30.34 3.18 -12.92
CA GLY A 586 29.80 3.95 -11.81
C GLY A 586 28.56 4.75 -12.21
N LEU A 587 28.59 5.41 -13.36
CA LEU A 587 27.46 6.15 -13.93
C LEU A 587 26.29 5.22 -14.24
N ILE A 588 26.50 4.08 -14.90
CA ILE A 588 25.44 3.10 -15.16
C ILE A 588 24.77 2.66 -13.86
N SER A 589 25.55 2.41 -12.81
CA SER A 589 25.03 2.03 -11.49
C SER A 589 24.17 3.14 -10.88
N ILE A 590 24.65 4.40 -10.91
CA ILE A 590 23.91 5.57 -10.41
C ILE A 590 22.63 5.80 -11.22
N PHE A 591 22.66 5.73 -12.55
CA PHE A 591 21.49 5.97 -13.40
C PHE A 591 20.42 4.88 -13.29
N ARG A 592 20.82 3.65 -12.95
CA ARG A 592 19.88 2.55 -12.69
C ARG A 592 19.29 2.62 -11.28
N ALA A 593 20.07 3.05 -10.30
CA ALA A 593 19.70 2.97 -8.89
C ALA A 593 19.23 4.30 -8.27
N ALA A 594 19.56 5.47 -8.80
CA ALA A 594 19.17 6.75 -8.20
C ALA A 594 17.78 7.21 -8.68
N ASP A 595 16.98 7.80 -7.78
CA ASP A 595 15.73 8.47 -8.16
C ASP A 595 16.00 9.74 -8.98
N ARG A 596 17.12 10.43 -8.69
CA ARG A 596 17.51 11.70 -9.28
C ARG A 596 19.01 11.68 -9.61
N PRO A 597 19.42 10.95 -10.68
CA PRO A 597 20.83 10.68 -10.95
C PRO A 597 21.67 11.95 -11.12
N TRP A 598 21.14 12.99 -11.78
CA TRP A 598 21.83 14.26 -11.94
C TRP A 598 22.09 14.98 -10.61
N LEU A 599 21.12 14.99 -9.69
CA LEU A 599 21.34 15.57 -8.35
C LEU A 599 22.33 14.75 -7.53
N THR A 600 22.31 13.42 -7.66
CA THR A 600 23.31 12.56 -7.05
C THR A 600 24.70 12.90 -7.56
N LEU A 601 24.88 13.06 -8.88
CA LEU A 601 26.17 13.46 -9.46
C LEU A 601 26.62 14.85 -9.02
N SER A 602 25.71 15.82 -8.97
CA SER A 602 26.03 17.16 -8.43
C SER A 602 26.43 17.09 -6.96
N SER A 603 25.76 16.25 -6.16
CA SER A 603 26.09 16.04 -4.75
C SER A 603 27.46 15.40 -4.56
N ILE A 604 27.80 14.40 -5.38
CA ILE A 604 29.13 13.78 -5.38
C ILE A 604 30.17 14.81 -5.81
N GLY A 605 29.92 15.53 -6.91
CA GLY A 605 30.81 16.55 -7.44
C GLY A 605 31.09 17.67 -6.44
N ALA A 606 30.08 18.15 -5.73
CA ALA A 606 30.23 19.15 -4.67
C ALA A 606 31.17 18.69 -3.54
N LEU A 607 31.27 17.38 -3.31
CA LEU A 607 32.10 16.79 -2.27
C LEU A 607 33.50 16.42 -2.79
N ILE A 608 33.66 15.96 -4.03
CA ILE A 608 34.98 15.51 -4.52
C ILE A 608 35.75 16.56 -5.34
N ILE A 609 35.11 17.62 -5.85
CA ILE A 609 35.75 18.55 -6.80
C ILE A 609 36.37 19.80 -6.14
N PRO A 610 35.65 20.61 -5.31
CA PRO A 610 36.10 21.95 -4.96
C PRO A 610 37.43 22.00 -4.20
N ILE A 611 37.57 21.17 -3.15
CA ILE A 611 38.77 21.14 -2.33
C ILE A 611 39.97 20.56 -3.11
N PRO A 612 39.85 19.38 -3.76
CA PRO A 612 40.96 18.83 -4.54
C PRO A 612 41.41 19.71 -5.70
N VAL A 613 40.49 20.36 -6.42
CA VAL A 613 40.84 21.31 -7.49
C VAL A 613 41.54 22.55 -6.92
N LEU A 614 41.07 23.11 -5.80
CA LEU A 614 41.73 24.25 -5.15
C LEU A 614 43.17 23.90 -4.72
N LEU A 615 43.35 22.72 -4.10
CA LEU A 615 44.67 22.21 -3.71
C LEU A 615 45.56 22.01 -4.93
N LEU A 616 45.01 21.44 -6.00
CA LEU A 616 45.73 21.23 -7.25
C LEU A 616 46.16 22.56 -7.89
N VAL A 617 45.27 23.55 -7.98
CA VAL A 617 45.58 24.89 -8.50
C VAL A 617 46.68 25.56 -7.66
N ARG A 618 46.58 25.51 -6.33
CA ARG A 618 47.61 26.03 -5.41
C ARG A 618 48.94 25.32 -5.60
N LEU A 619 48.93 24.01 -5.73
CA LEU A 619 50.13 23.21 -6.02
C LEU A 619 50.80 23.64 -7.33
N TYR A 620 50.03 23.93 -8.38
CA TYR A 620 50.57 24.43 -9.65
C TYR A 620 51.07 25.87 -9.58
N GLN A 621 50.48 26.72 -8.73
CA GLN A 621 50.90 28.12 -8.52
C GLN A 621 52.23 28.23 -7.75
N VAL A 622 52.40 27.43 -6.68
CA VAL A 622 53.59 27.48 -5.80
C VAL A 622 54.85 26.93 -6.50
N GLY A 623 54.68 26.12 -7.55
CA GLY A 623 55.79 25.48 -8.23
C GLY A 623 56.16 24.15 -7.56
N ARG A 624 56.59 23.18 -8.38
CA ARG A 624 56.81 21.78 -7.97
C ARG A 624 58.28 21.46 -7.77
N TYR A 625 59.04 22.24 -7.00
CA TYR A 625 60.48 21.98 -6.92
C TYR A 625 61.15 22.28 -5.58
N HIS A 626 62.00 21.32 -5.20
CA HIS A 626 63.19 21.50 -4.41
C HIS A 626 64.35 20.82 -5.19
N PRO A 627 65.54 21.42 -5.27
CA PRO A 627 66.67 20.95 -6.09
C PRO A 627 67.30 19.60 -5.71
N LEU A 628 66.67 18.83 -4.82
CA LEU A 628 67.14 17.52 -4.33
C LEU A 628 66.16 16.37 -4.65
N MET A 629 65.16 16.58 -5.51
CA MET A 629 64.13 15.58 -5.79
C MET A 629 64.48 14.66 -6.97
N ASP A 630 65.37 13.71 -6.75
CA ASP A 630 65.65 12.58 -7.67
C ASP A 630 64.64 11.41 -7.50
N VAL A 631 63.53 11.64 -6.81
CA VAL A 631 62.54 10.61 -6.44
C VAL A 631 61.10 11.10 -6.64
N SER A 632 60.16 10.17 -6.83
CA SER A 632 58.72 10.46 -6.92
C SER A 632 58.16 11.01 -5.60
N TYR A 633 57.00 11.70 -5.66
CA TYR A 633 56.25 12.11 -4.48
C TYR A 633 55.65 10.92 -3.73
N PHE A 634 55.44 9.82 -4.44
CA PHE A 634 54.90 8.59 -3.88
C PHE A 634 56.04 7.61 -3.56
N THR A 635 55.82 6.75 -2.57
CA THR A 635 56.76 5.71 -2.13
C THR A 635 56.19 4.32 -2.47
N GLU A 636 57.05 3.35 -2.75
CA GLU A 636 56.65 1.95 -2.96
C GLU A 636 56.78 1.17 -1.66
N GLU A 637 55.80 0.33 -1.30
CA GLU A 637 55.91 -0.56 -0.15
C GLU A 637 56.96 -1.65 -0.46
N GLY A 638 58.07 -1.68 0.28
CA GLY A 638 59.22 -2.57 0.04
C GLY A 638 58.92 -4.06 0.30
N THR A 639 57.76 -4.39 0.85
CA THR A 639 57.29 -5.77 1.00
C THR A 639 56.61 -6.23 -0.30
N LEU A 640 57.38 -6.92 -1.15
CA LEU A 640 56.98 -7.50 -2.43
C LEU A 640 55.55 -8.06 -2.50
N ARG A 641 54.79 -7.53 -3.48
CA ARG A 641 53.93 -8.21 -4.46
C ARG A 641 53.02 -9.35 -3.97
N GLN A 642 51.76 -9.02 -3.73
CA GLN A 642 50.57 -9.79 -4.14
C GLN A 642 49.37 -8.87 -3.93
N LEU A 643 48.37 -8.93 -4.83
CA LEU A 643 47.09 -8.25 -4.67
C LEU A 643 46.38 -8.87 -3.45
N ARG A 644 46.75 -8.42 -2.25
CA ARG A 644 46.23 -8.92 -0.98
C ARG A 644 45.27 -7.89 -0.43
N ILE A 645 43.98 -8.12 -0.69
CA ILE A 645 42.87 -7.51 0.04
C ILE A 645 42.96 -8.05 1.48
N LEU A 646 43.84 -7.48 2.30
CA LEU A 646 44.10 -7.94 3.67
C LEU A 646 43.38 -7.01 4.66
N ILE A 647 42.21 -7.44 5.11
CA ILE A 647 41.26 -6.66 5.94
C ILE A 647 41.67 -6.59 7.43
N GLY A 648 42.74 -7.26 7.87
CA GLY A 648 43.17 -7.11 9.26
C GLY A 648 44.42 -7.86 9.66
N ARG A 649 45.54 -7.14 9.79
CA ARG A 649 46.59 -7.45 10.77
C ARG A 649 47.17 -6.14 11.32
N LEU A 650 47.34 -6.08 12.64
CA LEU A 650 48.08 -5.01 13.32
C LEU A 650 49.54 -5.03 12.84
N PRO A 651 50.18 -3.85 12.64
CA PRO A 651 51.54 -3.77 12.16
C PRO A 651 52.50 -4.33 13.21
N THR A 652 53.08 -5.50 12.95
CA THR A 652 54.22 -6.00 13.72
C THR A 652 55.46 -5.22 13.31
N ILE A 653 56.01 -4.39 14.20
CA ILE A 653 57.24 -3.63 13.94
C ILE A 653 58.42 -4.63 13.91
N PRO A 654 59.11 -4.79 12.78
CA PRO A 654 60.24 -5.70 12.70
C PRO A 654 61.42 -5.18 13.53
N ARG A 655 62.12 -6.09 14.22
CA ARG A 655 63.24 -5.79 15.14
C ARG A 655 64.42 -5.08 14.45
N TYR A 656 64.71 -5.43 13.19
CA TYR A 656 65.86 -4.93 12.43
C TYR A 656 65.54 -3.64 11.66
N GLU A 657 66.42 -2.63 11.74
CA GLU A 657 66.24 -1.30 11.12
C GLU A 657 66.02 -1.32 9.61
N LEU A 658 66.71 -2.21 8.91
CA LEU A 658 66.58 -2.40 7.46
C LEU A 658 65.17 -2.86 7.01
N PHE A 659 64.38 -3.44 7.93
CA PHE A 659 63.00 -3.83 7.69
C PHE A 659 61.98 -2.85 8.29
N ARG A 660 62.44 -1.82 9.03
CA ARG A 660 61.57 -0.73 9.51
C ARG A 660 61.21 0.24 8.39
N GLU A 661 62.05 0.36 7.37
CA GLU A 661 61.74 1.11 6.15
C GLU A 661 60.76 0.33 5.27
N ARG A 662 59.49 0.37 5.69
CA ARG A 662 58.38 -0.26 4.96
C ARG A 662 58.19 0.31 3.55
N TYR A 663 58.72 1.51 3.28
CA TYR A 663 58.50 2.26 2.06
C TYR A 663 59.83 2.77 1.48
N ILE A 664 60.09 2.42 0.22
CA ILE A 664 61.29 2.83 -0.52
C ILE A 664 60.90 4.00 -1.44
N PRO A 665 61.72 5.08 -1.51
CA PRO A 665 61.52 6.13 -2.49
C PRO A 665 61.54 5.54 -3.90
N LEU A 666 60.52 5.84 -4.70
CA LEU A 666 60.56 5.50 -6.13
C LEU A 666 61.58 6.41 -6.80
N LEU A 667 62.68 5.84 -7.25
CA LEU A 667 63.63 6.52 -8.12
C LEU A 667 62.88 7.07 -9.34
N TRP A 668 63.24 8.28 -9.79
CA TRP A 668 62.53 8.99 -10.85
C TRP A 668 62.44 8.19 -12.18
N ASP A 669 63.37 7.25 -12.40
CA ASP A 669 63.44 6.35 -13.54
C ASP A 669 62.49 5.15 -13.41
N ARG A 670 62.29 4.62 -12.18
CA ARG A 670 61.30 3.61 -11.81
C ARG A 670 59.93 4.25 -11.58
N ARG A 671 59.22 4.47 -12.68
CA ARG A 671 57.86 5.02 -12.71
C ARG A 671 56.85 4.08 -12.04
N TRP A 672 55.82 4.64 -11.39
CA TRP A 672 54.57 3.89 -11.14
C TRP A 672 53.92 3.46 -12.46
N SER A 673 53.30 2.28 -12.46
CA SER A 673 52.39 1.86 -13.52
C SER A 673 51.10 2.67 -13.44
N TRP A 674 50.42 2.87 -14.57
CA TRP A 674 49.12 3.54 -14.62
C TRP A 674 48.09 2.91 -13.65
N LEU A 675 48.18 1.60 -13.41
CA LEU A 675 47.32 0.87 -12.48
C LEU A 675 47.52 1.29 -11.02
N ASN A 676 48.74 1.70 -10.65
CA ASN A 676 49.10 2.03 -9.27
C ASN A 676 48.34 3.25 -8.76
N TYR A 677 48.04 4.24 -9.61
CA TYR A 677 47.28 5.43 -9.18
C TYR A 677 45.82 5.09 -8.84
N PHE A 678 45.21 4.18 -9.58
CA PHE A 678 43.85 3.72 -9.32
C PHE A 678 43.80 2.76 -8.15
N ASP A 679 44.78 1.86 -8.02
CA ASP A 679 44.93 0.99 -6.85
C ASP A 679 45.17 1.82 -5.58
N PHE A 680 46.00 2.86 -5.65
CA PHE A 680 46.21 3.79 -4.55
C PHE A 680 44.91 4.49 -4.15
N SER A 681 44.18 5.05 -5.12
CA SER A 681 42.89 5.71 -4.89
C SER A 681 41.86 4.76 -4.28
N LEU A 682 41.76 3.54 -4.79
CA LEU A 682 40.83 2.52 -4.32
C LEU A 682 41.16 2.03 -2.91
N ASN A 683 42.45 1.80 -2.62
CA ASN A 683 42.91 1.44 -1.29
C ASN A 683 42.69 2.59 -0.29
N ASN A 684 42.94 3.84 -0.70
CA ASN A 684 42.72 5.01 0.15
C ASN A 684 41.23 5.24 0.45
N LEU A 685 40.34 4.78 -0.44
CA LEU A 685 38.89 4.82 -0.23
C LEU A 685 38.35 3.65 0.60
N LEU A 686 38.96 2.45 0.53
CA LEU A 686 38.40 1.19 1.07
C LEU A 686 39.11 0.59 2.29
N LYS A 687 40.37 0.95 2.56
CA LYS A 687 41.19 0.24 3.56
C LYS A 687 41.15 0.93 4.93
N PHE A 688 40.91 0.14 5.98
CA PHE A 688 41.17 0.55 7.36
C PHE A 688 42.66 0.40 7.66
N GLY A 689 43.33 1.52 7.91
CA GLY A 689 44.75 1.54 8.23
C GLY A 689 45.49 2.55 7.38
N PHE A 690 46.41 3.23 8.04
CA PHE A 690 47.25 4.25 7.43
C PHE A 690 48.06 3.63 6.29
N ASN A 691 47.83 4.06 5.05
CA ASN A 691 48.91 4.07 4.08
C ASN A 691 49.79 5.23 4.53
N ASP A 692 50.80 4.94 5.35
CA ASP A 692 51.87 5.88 5.71
C ASP A 692 52.69 6.18 4.46
N ILE A 693 52.07 6.80 3.45
CA ILE A 693 52.82 7.53 2.47
C ILE A 693 53.22 8.78 3.22
N ARG A 694 54.37 8.69 3.88
CA ARG A 694 55.18 9.87 4.16
C ARG A 694 55.53 10.46 2.80
N LEU A 695 54.57 11.17 2.21
CA LEU A 695 54.83 12.23 1.25
C LEU A 695 55.88 13.07 1.95
N ARG A 696 57.14 12.96 1.49
CA ARG A 696 58.24 13.70 2.10
C ARG A 696 57.97 15.18 1.88
N ASP A 697 57.29 15.78 2.85
CA ASP A 697 57.05 17.21 3.03
C ASP A 697 58.33 17.96 3.48
N GLU A 698 59.52 17.38 3.30
CA GLU A 698 60.78 18.12 3.51
C GLU A 698 60.88 19.30 2.53
N HIS A 699 60.19 19.22 1.39
CA HIS A 699 60.50 19.99 0.19
C HIS A 699 59.28 20.53 -0.59
N LEU A 700 58.05 20.19 -0.16
CA LEU A 700 56.80 20.84 -0.59
C LEU A 700 55.98 21.24 0.64
N PRO A 701 55.21 22.34 0.58
CA PRO A 701 54.19 22.60 1.60
C PRO A 701 53.12 21.51 1.49
N GLY A 702 52.62 20.99 2.63
CA GLY A 702 51.78 19.78 2.80
C GLY A 702 50.43 19.69 2.07
N LEU A 703 50.30 20.28 0.87
CA LEU A 703 49.14 20.26 -0.01
C LEU A 703 48.82 18.86 -0.55
N ILE A 704 49.84 18.07 -0.93
CA ILE A 704 49.62 16.69 -1.40
C ILE A 704 49.20 15.80 -0.22
N THR A 705 49.85 16.00 0.94
CA THR A 705 49.47 15.36 2.20
C THR A 705 48.01 15.67 2.51
N VAL A 706 47.62 16.94 2.52
CA VAL A 706 46.23 17.38 2.73
C VAL A 706 45.25 16.77 1.72
N LEU A 707 45.63 16.63 0.45
CA LEU A 707 44.81 15.99 -0.58
C LEU A 707 44.59 14.49 -0.31
N VAL A 708 45.64 13.76 0.09
CA VAL A 708 45.55 12.34 0.46
C VAL A 708 44.69 12.16 1.70
N TRP A 709 44.90 13.00 2.73
CA TRP A 709 44.08 13.01 3.95
C TRP A 709 42.62 13.36 3.65
N TYR A 710 42.37 14.27 2.70
CA TYR A 710 41.02 14.60 2.27
C TYR A 710 40.31 13.39 1.67
N GLN A 711 40.93 12.69 0.71
CA GLN A 711 40.32 11.49 0.14
C GLN A 711 40.16 10.38 1.19
N TRP A 712 41.14 10.20 2.08
CA TRP A 712 41.07 9.19 3.13
C TRP A 712 39.90 9.46 4.11
N ALA A 713 39.70 10.72 4.51
CA ALA A 713 38.56 11.12 5.34
C ALA A 713 37.23 10.83 4.64
N LEU A 714 37.14 11.06 3.32
CA LEU A 714 35.99 10.65 2.52
C LEU A 714 35.84 9.13 2.44
N GLY A 715 36.96 8.40 2.39
CA GLY A 715 37.02 6.94 2.42
C GLY A 715 36.41 6.36 3.70
N ILE A 716 36.73 6.93 4.88
CA ILE A 716 36.11 6.51 6.15
C ILE A 716 34.59 6.66 6.09
N LEU A 717 34.11 7.82 5.63
CA LEU A 717 32.67 8.07 5.49
C LEU A 717 32.05 7.07 4.51
N TYR A 718 32.70 6.84 3.37
CA TYR A 718 32.25 5.90 2.36
C TYR A 718 32.17 4.47 2.90
N ILE A 719 33.19 3.97 3.59
CA ILE A 719 33.21 2.62 4.17
C ILE A 719 32.13 2.49 5.24
N ALA A 720 31.97 3.49 6.12
CA ALA A 720 30.92 3.48 7.12
C ALA A 720 29.53 3.37 6.47
N LEU A 721 29.27 4.14 5.41
CA LEU A 721 28.03 4.06 4.65
C LEU A 721 27.89 2.74 3.89
N LEU A 722 28.98 2.18 3.35
CA LEU A 722 28.98 0.92 2.61
C LEU A 722 28.66 -0.25 3.53
N LEU A 723 29.33 -0.34 4.69
CA LEU A 723 29.06 -1.34 5.71
C LEU A 723 27.64 -1.21 6.26
N TRP A 724 27.19 0.02 6.52
CA TRP A 724 25.81 0.29 6.94
C TRP A 724 24.78 -0.14 5.88
N THR A 725 25.08 0.07 4.60
CA THR A 725 24.21 -0.36 3.49
C THR A 725 24.19 -1.89 3.38
N LEU A 726 25.35 -2.52 3.41
CA LEU A 726 25.51 -3.98 3.36
C LEU A 726 24.77 -4.66 4.51
N SER A 727 24.80 -4.08 5.71
CA SER A 727 24.12 -4.64 6.88
C SER A 727 22.59 -4.63 6.77
N ARG A 728 22.02 -3.81 5.87
CA ARG A 728 20.57 -3.72 5.61
C ARG A 728 20.14 -4.45 4.34
N THR A 729 21.04 -4.62 3.37
CA THR A 729 20.74 -5.29 2.09
C THR A 729 21.02 -6.78 2.13
N ILE A 730 21.99 -7.23 2.93
CA ILE A 730 22.37 -8.63 3.05
C ILE A 730 21.84 -9.21 4.37
N PRO A 731 20.82 -10.10 4.31
CA PRO A 731 20.35 -10.77 5.51
C PRO A 731 21.47 -11.61 6.15
N GLY A 732 21.60 -11.58 7.48
CA GLY A 732 22.62 -12.31 8.23
C GLY A 732 23.96 -11.60 8.40
N LEU A 733 24.29 -10.55 7.63
CA LEU A 733 25.54 -9.82 7.79
C LEU A 733 25.63 -9.06 9.13
N ASN A 734 24.48 -8.64 9.68
CA ASN A 734 24.42 -8.06 11.03
C ASN A 734 24.99 -9.01 12.10
N LEU A 735 24.87 -10.33 11.96
CA LEU A 735 25.47 -11.26 12.92
C LEU A 735 27.00 -11.20 12.86
N LEU A 736 27.59 -11.16 11.66
CA LEU A 736 29.05 -11.11 11.48
C LEU A 736 29.68 -9.79 11.94
N ILE A 737 28.95 -8.67 11.89
CA ILE A 737 29.46 -7.37 12.35
C ILE A 737 29.42 -7.25 13.88
N TYR A 738 28.53 -7.99 14.56
CA TYR A 738 28.43 -8.05 16.01
C TYR A 738 29.22 -9.20 16.66
N PHE A 739 29.63 -10.21 15.90
CA PHE A 739 30.64 -11.18 16.35
C PHE A 739 32.04 -10.54 16.30
N LYS A 740 32.36 -9.82 17.37
CA LYS A 740 33.74 -9.56 17.80
C LYS A 740 34.05 -10.40 19.02
#